data_AF-A0AAU4K035-F1
#
_entry.id   AF-A0AAU4K035-F1
#
_cell.length_a   1.000
_cell.length_b   1.000
_cell.length_c   1.000
_cell.angle_alpha   90.00
_cell.angle_beta   90.00
_cell.angle_gamma   90.00
#
_symmetry.space_group_name_H-M   'P 1'
#
loop_
_entity.id
_entity.type
_entity.pdbx_description
1 polymer ?
#
loop_
_entity_poly.entity_id
_entity_poly.type
_entity_poly.pdbx_seq_one_letter_code
_entity_poly.pdbx_strand_id
1 'polypeptide(L)'
;MPTSERRAGRLRVLAEQRIEYAVGVAISRWLEELQRVIVAEAGGLLGQSLTAAPSGFDPSIQAIEAVTASYERWRTDTQQLILPSVEVAFGEAFRQARAGSEFSTNRAQTEFLATVSDRLKIWPAGAFEELRPELLEAISEGETIEQIRDRVGEVLGINAESRRIRADIGVVDAELTDDTLTPHERRDLRATRRDLWEAHAASLKEWEWKARRIARTESQGAVQGGRLAAMSAMAQASGDRWYKRWVATDDERVRATHRVADGQVVPIDGLFRVGGFMLPHPAAPITIAPHETINCRCTLSFYNHDQLQDALQGKDGSIGVIRPGGVRMGPDDPDDADVVIAEVARPGERVAPARGEDHGQSLPAEHAEPEDVALTDEREAPLPDLTEVSSDELVAFMDQANDARDDRLYEWVEAEWLRREGPDDPEWDDPVEPDPDDPIDDVELDADPAPDLEADTSPEPLPDPPKPWRPPEDTYDDSWPDPWALDPVDDTVPPTRFEQAETAFNDAIAAGVDDDDTINQLIAAMDEAAAADAADAETTRLANEQSDRIIALIDGGEHPDEAESIVTGVPVERIRRDRFIAEARADGHTGRGFDELVAAAWRAAVALDYLAAENATRGHMVKSRYKLTVDPFDLWTLNETQARKYMSEEVAAWFDENGRLTKSEFRRRILSGGTASDGYNGRGDFLQ
;
A
#
# COMPACT_ATOMS: atom_id res chain seq x y z
N MET A 1 40.29 0.95 4.40
CA MET A 1 39.13 0.67 5.27
C MET A 1 38.42 1.96 5.57
N PRO A 2 37.25 2.20 4.95
CA PRO A 2 36.46 3.40 5.17
C PRO A 2 36.03 3.48 6.64
N THR A 3 35.82 4.69 7.13
CA THR A 3 35.38 5.00 8.49
C THR A 3 34.05 4.31 8.87
N SER A 4 33.22 3.96 7.89
CA SER A 4 32.00 3.16 8.07
C SER A 4 32.30 1.71 8.51
N GLU A 5 33.27 1.04 7.87
CA GLU A 5 33.68 -0.33 8.22
C GLU A 5 34.27 -0.41 9.64
N ARG A 6 35.08 0.59 10.03
CA ARG A 6 35.65 0.65 11.39
C ARG A 6 34.59 0.90 12.46
N ARG A 7 33.58 1.72 12.15
CA ARG A 7 32.46 2.00 13.06
C ARG A 7 31.55 0.77 13.20
N ALA A 8 31.23 0.09 12.11
CA ALA A 8 30.47 -1.15 12.10
C ALA A 8 31.19 -2.27 12.88
N GLY A 9 32.51 -2.41 12.67
CA GLY A 9 33.33 -3.36 13.43
C GLY A 9 33.34 -3.08 14.94
N ARG A 10 33.40 -1.81 15.35
CA ARG A 10 33.38 -1.43 16.77
C ARG A 10 32.02 -1.71 17.43
N LEU A 11 30.91 -1.45 16.74
CA LEU A 11 29.57 -1.73 17.25
C LEU A 11 29.33 -3.24 17.40
N ARG A 12 29.79 -4.04 16.46
CA ARG A 12 29.75 -5.50 16.56
C ARG A 12 30.48 -6.01 17.80
N VAL A 13 31.70 -5.52 18.06
CA VAL A 13 32.47 -5.90 19.25
C VAL A 13 31.76 -5.50 20.54
N LEU A 14 31.13 -4.32 20.59
CA LEU A 14 30.37 -3.87 21.76
C LEU A 14 29.10 -4.71 21.98
N ALA A 15 28.40 -5.07 20.90
CA ALA A 15 27.25 -5.96 20.95
C ALA A 15 27.62 -7.36 21.47
N GLU A 16 28.69 -7.95 20.93
CA GLU A 16 29.23 -9.24 21.37
C GLU A 16 29.56 -9.20 22.87
N GLN A 17 30.29 -8.18 23.33
CA GLN A 17 30.64 -8.01 24.75
C GLN A 17 29.42 -7.88 25.67
N ARG A 18 28.38 -7.16 25.23
CA ARG A 18 27.16 -6.95 26.02
C ARG A 18 26.35 -8.23 26.15
N ILE A 19 26.20 -8.99 25.07
CA ILE A 19 25.52 -10.29 25.08
C ILE A 19 26.31 -11.29 25.92
N GLU A 20 27.64 -11.36 25.74
CA GLU A 20 28.52 -12.24 26.51
C GLU A 20 28.44 -11.94 28.01
N TYR A 21 28.44 -10.66 28.40
CA TYR A 21 28.26 -10.26 29.80
C TYR A 21 26.90 -10.69 30.35
N ALA A 22 25.81 -10.45 29.61
CA ALA A 22 24.45 -10.83 30.03
C ALA A 22 24.31 -12.35 30.22
N VAL A 23 24.85 -13.13 29.27
CA VAL A 23 24.90 -14.60 29.35
C VAL A 23 25.74 -15.05 30.54
N GLY A 24 26.92 -14.45 30.74
CA GLY A 24 27.79 -14.75 31.88
C GLY A 24 27.08 -14.54 33.22
N VAL A 25 26.39 -13.41 33.40
CA VAL A 25 25.62 -13.11 34.62
C VAL A 25 24.47 -14.10 34.82
N ALA A 26 23.72 -14.43 33.77
CA ALA A 26 22.62 -15.38 33.84
C ALA A 26 23.11 -16.80 34.21
N ILE A 27 24.21 -17.25 33.60
CA ILE A 27 24.83 -18.54 33.93
C ILE A 27 25.30 -18.55 35.39
N SER A 28 26.01 -17.51 35.85
CA SER A 28 26.49 -17.45 37.24
C SER A 28 25.34 -17.52 38.24
N ARG A 29 24.26 -16.75 38.02
CA ARG A 29 23.07 -16.76 38.90
C ARG A 29 22.36 -18.11 38.90
N TRP A 30 22.26 -18.74 37.74
CA TRP A 30 21.66 -20.07 37.64
C TRP A 30 22.52 -21.13 38.34
N LEU A 31 23.85 -21.09 38.17
CA LEU A 31 24.77 -22.01 38.85
C LEU A 31 24.76 -21.82 40.37
N GLU A 32 24.61 -20.59 40.88
CA GLU A 32 24.43 -20.33 42.31
C GLU A 32 23.13 -20.91 42.86
N GLU A 33 22.03 -20.82 42.09
CA GLU A 33 20.74 -21.42 42.46
C GLU A 33 20.81 -22.95 42.42
N LEU A 34 21.40 -23.51 41.37
CA LEU A 34 21.66 -24.93 41.22
C LEU A 34 22.50 -25.46 42.39
N GLN A 35 23.58 -24.76 42.75
CA GLN A 35 24.41 -25.11 43.91
C GLN A 35 23.60 -25.04 45.21
N ARG A 36 22.74 -24.02 45.39
CA ARG A 36 21.88 -23.93 46.57
C ARG A 36 20.89 -25.10 46.65
N VAL A 37 20.27 -25.50 45.55
CA VAL A 37 19.35 -26.66 45.51
C VAL A 37 20.09 -27.96 45.83
N ILE A 38 21.23 -28.22 45.18
CA ILE A 38 22.07 -29.40 45.44
C ILE A 38 22.52 -29.45 46.90
N VAL A 39 22.95 -28.31 47.46
CA VAL A 39 23.40 -28.23 48.87
C VAL A 39 22.23 -28.33 49.84
N ALA A 40 21.03 -27.86 49.50
CA ALA A 40 19.84 -28.01 50.34
C ALA A 40 19.34 -29.47 50.37
N GLU A 41 19.35 -30.17 49.24
CA GLU A 41 19.03 -31.60 49.16
C GLU A 41 20.08 -32.45 49.87
N ALA A 42 21.37 -32.15 49.67
CA ALA A 42 22.45 -32.76 50.44
C ALA A 42 22.35 -32.40 51.93
N GLY A 43 21.92 -31.18 52.27
CA GLY A 43 21.72 -30.68 53.63
C GLY A 43 20.59 -31.38 54.39
N GLY A 44 19.50 -31.71 53.70
CA GLY A 44 18.42 -32.57 54.22
C GLY A 44 18.89 -33.98 54.57
N LEU A 45 19.93 -34.47 53.87
CA LEU A 45 20.64 -35.72 54.19
C LEU A 45 21.69 -35.56 55.31
N LEU A 46 22.31 -34.38 55.45
CA LEU A 46 23.38 -34.08 56.42
C LEU A 46 22.90 -33.82 57.86
N GLY A 47 21.58 -33.76 58.11
CA GLY A 47 21.00 -33.81 59.45
C GLY A 47 21.12 -35.19 60.14
N GLN A 48 21.55 -36.21 59.40
CA GLN A 48 21.89 -37.53 59.92
C GLN A 48 23.41 -37.72 59.81
N SER A 49 24.03 -38.20 60.90
CA SER A 49 25.48 -38.41 61.01
C SER A 49 26.01 -39.18 59.79
N LEU A 50 27.00 -38.60 59.09
CA LEU A 50 27.65 -39.21 57.93
C LEU A 50 28.40 -40.49 58.33
N THR A 51 27.74 -41.64 58.18
CA THR A 51 28.39 -42.95 58.12
C THR A 51 27.99 -43.63 56.82
N ALA A 52 28.85 -43.50 55.80
CA ALA A 52 28.72 -44.02 54.43
C ALA A 52 27.55 -43.43 53.61
N ALA A 53 27.78 -43.26 52.31
CA ALA A 53 26.74 -42.83 51.37
C ALA A 53 25.54 -43.79 51.49
N PRO A 54 24.31 -43.28 51.70
CA PRO A 54 23.13 -44.15 51.75
C PRO A 54 23.01 -44.91 50.44
N SER A 55 22.72 -46.22 50.51
CA SER A 55 22.46 -47.04 49.33
C SER A 55 21.27 -46.48 48.56
N GLY A 56 21.54 -45.81 47.43
CA GLY A 56 20.55 -45.08 46.63
C GLY A 56 20.97 -43.65 46.22
N PHE A 57 22.11 -43.15 46.71
CA PHE A 57 22.67 -41.86 46.25
C PHE A 57 23.27 -42.02 44.85
N ASP A 58 22.51 -41.64 43.82
CA ASP A 58 23.01 -41.45 42.45
C ASP A 58 23.19 -39.95 42.17
N PRO A 59 24.45 -39.45 42.11
CA PRO A 59 24.73 -38.05 41.85
C PRO A 59 24.15 -37.55 40.53
N SER A 60 23.93 -38.43 39.55
CA SER A 60 23.42 -38.06 38.24
C SER A 60 21.92 -37.74 38.26
N ILE A 61 21.13 -38.47 39.06
CA ILE A 61 19.68 -38.26 39.18
C ILE A 61 19.38 -36.96 39.93
N GLN A 62 20.07 -36.71 41.04
CA GLN A 62 19.91 -35.48 41.82
C GLN A 62 20.39 -34.24 41.07
N ALA A 63 21.44 -34.36 40.25
CA ALA A 63 21.84 -33.28 39.35
C ALA A 63 20.74 -32.94 38.33
N ILE A 64 20.02 -33.94 37.80
CA ILE A 64 18.91 -33.74 36.87
C ILE A 64 17.71 -33.07 37.57
N GLU A 65 17.37 -33.52 38.79
CA GLU A 65 16.28 -32.93 39.58
C GLU A 65 16.60 -31.48 39.99
N ALA A 66 17.83 -31.21 40.44
CA ALA A 66 18.28 -29.87 40.80
C ALA A 66 18.37 -28.92 39.59
N VAL A 67 18.78 -29.42 38.41
CA VAL A 67 18.72 -28.66 37.15
C VAL A 67 17.28 -28.31 36.82
N THR A 68 16.34 -29.25 36.95
CA THR A 68 14.92 -29.02 36.69
C THR A 68 14.33 -27.99 37.67
N ALA A 69 14.64 -28.11 38.96
CA ALA A 69 14.16 -27.19 40.00
C ALA A 69 14.74 -25.78 39.88
N SER A 70 15.99 -25.64 39.42
CA SER A 70 16.65 -24.34 39.22
C SER A 70 16.37 -23.72 37.84
N TYR A 71 15.75 -24.46 36.90
CA TYR A 71 15.56 -24.02 35.51
C TYR A 71 14.69 -22.77 35.39
N GLU A 72 13.72 -22.54 36.28
CA GLU A 72 12.92 -21.31 36.27
C GLU A 72 13.78 -20.05 36.44
N ARG A 73 14.89 -20.15 37.19
CA ARG A 73 15.84 -19.05 37.33
C ARG A 73 16.55 -18.74 36.01
N TRP A 74 17.04 -19.79 35.32
CA TRP A 74 17.62 -19.65 33.99
C TRP A 74 16.64 -19.04 32.99
N ARG A 75 15.39 -19.52 32.96
CA ARG A 75 14.33 -18.99 32.10
C ARG A 75 14.06 -17.50 32.36
N THR A 76 13.99 -17.12 33.64
CA THR A 76 13.76 -15.73 34.05
C THR A 76 14.92 -14.82 33.65
N ASP A 77 16.17 -15.20 33.98
CA ASP A 77 17.35 -14.40 33.63
C ASP A 77 17.57 -14.36 32.10
N THR A 78 17.17 -15.40 31.35
CA THR A 78 17.15 -15.36 29.88
C THR A 78 16.21 -14.28 29.35
N GLN A 79 14.99 -14.22 29.89
CA GLN A 79 14.00 -13.21 29.49
C GLN A 79 14.35 -11.79 29.95
N GLN A 80 15.02 -11.65 31.09
CA GLN A 80 15.28 -10.34 31.69
C GLN A 80 16.66 -9.75 31.34
N LEU A 81 17.65 -10.58 30.99
CA LEU A 81 19.03 -10.14 30.74
C LEU A 81 19.49 -10.43 29.31
N ILE A 82 19.29 -11.67 28.84
CA ILE A 82 19.85 -12.13 27.57
C ILE A 82 19.04 -11.57 26.40
N LEU A 83 17.72 -11.84 26.35
CA LEU A 83 16.87 -11.40 25.24
C LEU A 83 16.89 -9.87 25.04
N PRO A 84 16.76 -9.03 26.09
CA PRO A 84 16.84 -7.58 25.92
C PRO A 84 18.22 -7.11 25.40
N SER A 85 19.31 -7.78 25.79
CA SER A 85 20.65 -7.44 25.30
C SER A 85 20.81 -7.77 23.82
N VAL A 86 20.21 -8.87 23.36
CA VAL A 86 20.15 -9.26 21.95
C VAL A 86 19.28 -8.26 21.17
N GLU A 87 18.09 -7.94 21.65
CA GLU A 87 17.18 -6.98 21.01
C GLU A 87 17.83 -5.61 20.82
N VAL A 88 18.55 -5.10 21.82
CA VAL A 88 19.27 -3.82 21.70
C VAL A 88 20.38 -3.90 20.66
N ALA A 89 21.19 -4.96 20.67
CA ALA A 89 22.29 -5.14 19.73
C ALA A 89 21.82 -5.20 18.28
N PHE A 90 20.77 -5.99 18.00
CA PHE A 90 20.20 -6.09 16.66
C PHE A 90 19.43 -4.82 16.27
N GLY A 91 18.72 -4.19 17.20
CA GLY A 91 18.00 -2.94 16.96
C GLY A 91 18.92 -1.77 16.59
N GLU A 92 20.06 -1.62 17.26
CA GLU A 92 21.05 -0.58 16.94
C GLU A 92 21.67 -0.77 15.55
N ALA A 93 22.06 -2.00 15.21
CA ALA A 93 22.60 -2.32 13.90
C ALA A 93 21.56 -2.10 12.79
N PHE A 94 20.32 -2.51 13.02
CA PHE A 94 19.21 -2.32 12.08
C PHE A 94 18.92 -0.83 11.84
N ARG A 95 18.83 -0.01 12.90
CA ARG A 95 18.64 1.45 12.78
C ARG A 95 19.76 2.12 11.98
N GLN A 96 21.01 1.73 12.21
CA GLN A 96 22.14 2.33 11.50
C GLN A 96 22.16 1.96 10.01
N ALA A 97 21.87 0.72 9.67
CA ALA A 97 21.72 0.28 8.27
C ALA A 97 20.57 1.04 7.59
N ARG A 98 19.45 1.23 8.31
CA ARG A 98 18.29 1.95 7.81
C ARG A 98 18.56 3.44 7.58
N ALA A 99 19.37 4.10 8.42
CA ALA A 99 19.64 5.54 8.30
C ALA A 99 20.71 5.89 7.25
N GLY A 100 21.54 4.94 6.82
CA GLY A 100 22.75 5.21 6.03
C GLY A 100 22.68 4.96 4.52
N SER A 101 21.58 4.40 3.99
CA SER A 101 21.46 4.10 2.56
C SER A 101 20.84 5.27 1.77
N GLU A 102 21.34 5.52 0.55
CA GLU A 102 20.80 6.52 -0.38
C GLU A 102 19.30 6.35 -0.64
N PHE A 103 18.82 5.10 -0.74
CA PHE A 103 17.42 4.73 -0.86
C PHE A 103 16.80 4.30 0.49
N SER A 104 17.13 5.02 1.57
CA SER A 104 16.60 4.71 2.90
C SER A 104 15.07 4.78 2.95
N THR A 105 14.45 3.66 3.35
CA THR A 105 13.02 3.60 3.62
C THR A 105 12.58 4.47 4.80
N ASN A 106 13.48 4.81 5.73
CA ASN A 106 13.15 5.62 6.91
C ASN A 106 12.78 7.07 6.52
N ARG A 107 13.54 7.69 5.61
CA ARG A 107 13.21 9.02 5.10
C ARG A 107 11.81 9.03 4.50
N ALA A 108 11.53 8.07 3.62
CA ALA A 108 10.24 7.98 2.94
C ALA A 108 9.08 7.63 3.89
N GLN A 109 9.32 6.81 4.93
CA GLN A 109 8.34 6.54 6.00
C GLN A 109 8.01 7.78 6.82
N THR A 110 9.04 8.57 7.16
CA THR A 110 8.90 9.83 7.92
C THR A 110 8.10 10.84 7.11
N GLU A 111 8.43 10.99 5.82
CA GLU A 111 7.71 11.86 4.89
C GLU A 111 6.25 11.43 4.67
N PHE A 112 6.01 10.11 4.57
CA PHE A 112 4.65 9.57 4.51
C PHE A 112 3.84 9.97 5.77
N LEU A 113 4.33 9.69 6.97
CA LEU A 113 3.59 10.05 8.19
C LEU A 113 3.42 11.56 8.38
N ALA A 114 4.36 12.36 7.89
CA ALA A 114 4.26 13.82 7.93
C ALA A 114 3.14 14.37 7.04
N THR A 115 2.80 13.67 5.96
CA THR A 115 1.85 14.14 4.93
C THR A 115 0.46 13.49 5.02
N VAL A 116 0.34 12.37 5.71
CA VAL A 116 -0.94 11.67 5.89
C VAL A 116 -1.96 12.52 6.66
N SER A 117 -3.19 12.56 6.13
CA SER A 117 -4.35 13.24 6.71
C SER A 117 -4.91 12.59 7.98
N ASP A 118 -5.66 13.37 8.77
CA ASP A 118 -6.34 12.87 9.97
C ASP A 118 -7.47 11.91 9.59
N ARG A 119 -7.31 10.65 10.01
CA ARG A 119 -8.27 9.57 9.80
C ARG A 119 -8.97 9.09 11.08
N LEU A 120 -8.67 9.70 12.22
CA LEU A 120 -9.21 9.35 13.53
C LEU A 120 -10.59 9.98 13.75
N LYS A 121 -11.57 9.65 12.91
CA LYS A 121 -12.91 10.29 12.88
C LYS A 121 -13.76 10.17 14.16
N ILE A 122 -13.51 9.18 15.01
CA ILE A 122 -14.23 8.98 16.29
C ILE A 122 -13.57 9.70 17.47
N TRP A 123 -12.40 10.32 17.24
CA TRP A 123 -11.63 11.03 18.23
C TRP A 123 -11.85 12.55 18.10
N PRO A 124 -11.53 13.34 19.14
CA PRO A 124 -11.55 14.79 19.04
C PRO A 124 -10.70 15.28 17.85
N ALA A 125 -11.14 16.36 17.20
CA ALA A 125 -10.39 16.96 16.11
C ALA A 125 -8.96 17.32 16.57
N GLY A 126 -7.96 16.93 15.79
CA GLY A 126 -6.54 17.13 16.14
C GLY A 126 -5.90 15.98 16.94
N ALA A 127 -6.65 14.95 17.33
CA ALA A 127 -6.09 13.79 18.03
C ALA A 127 -5.01 13.07 17.20
N PHE A 128 -5.15 13.03 15.88
CA PHE A 128 -4.11 12.48 15.00
C PHE A 128 -2.86 13.36 14.97
N GLU A 129 -3.03 14.67 15.01
CA GLU A 129 -1.93 15.64 15.01
C GLU A 129 -1.10 15.55 16.30
N GLU A 130 -1.76 15.31 17.44
CA GLU A 130 -1.11 15.02 18.73
C GLU A 130 -0.36 13.68 18.70
N LEU A 131 -0.90 12.69 17.99
CA LEU A 131 -0.30 11.36 17.88
C LEU A 131 0.85 11.28 16.87
N ARG A 132 0.82 12.09 15.80
CA ARG A 132 1.81 12.07 14.72
C ARG A 132 3.27 12.14 15.19
N PRO A 133 3.70 13.06 16.08
CA PRO A 133 5.11 13.11 16.52
C PRO A 133 5.56 11.82 17.21
N GLU A 134 4.68 11.20 17.99
CA GLU A 134 4.95 9.94 18.70
C GLU A 134 5.06 8.76 17.73
N LEU A 135 4.22 8.72 16.69
CA LEU A 135 4.33 7.74 15.61
C LEU A 135 5.62 7.90 14.81
N LEU A 136 6.01 9.14 14.49
CA LEU A 136 7.23 9.45 13.76
C LEU A 136 8.47 8.99 14.54
N GLU A 137 8.52 9.30 15.84
CA GLU A 137 9.60 8.85 16.72
C GLU A 137 9.63 7.32 16.77
N ALA A 138 8.49 6.68 17.05
CA ALA A 138 8.43 5.23 17.18
C ALA A 138 8.84 4.48 15.90
N ILE A 139 8.46 4.97 14.71
CA ILE A 139 8.89 4.38 13.43
C ILE A 139 10.38 4.58 13.19
N SER A 140 10.90 5.77 13.53
CA SER A 140 12.34 6.08 13.42
C SER A 140 13.18 5.18 14.32
N GLU A 141 12.70 4.92 15.55
CA GLU A 141 13.34 4.04 16.52
C GLU A 141 13.18 2.55 16.20
N GLY A 142 12.23 2.21 15.31
CA GLY A 142 11.92 0.83 14.94
C GLY A 142 11.22 0.07 16.06
N GLU A 143 10.34 0.75 16.81
CA GLU A 143 9.52 0.15 17.86
C GLU A 143 8.57 -0.94 17.32
N THR A 144 8.21 -1.88 18.19
CA THR A 144 7.24 -2.94 17.89
C THR A 144 5.81 -2.40 17.89
N ILE A 145 4.87 -3.16 17.31
CA ILE A 145 3.45 -2.77 17.29
C ILE A 145 2.88 -2.64 18.71
N GLU A 146 3.35 -3.47 19.65
CA GLU A 146 2.95 -3.40 21.06
C GLU A 146 3.41 -2.11 21.73
N GLN A 147 4.64 -1.66 21.44
CA GLN A 147 5.17 -0.39 21.95
C GLN A 147 4.40 0.80 21.36
N ILE A 148 4.16 0.79 20.05
CA ILE A 148 3.39 1.84 19.37
C ILE A 148 1.95 1.88 19.89
N ARG A 149 1.31 0.71 20.12
CA ARG A 149 -0.01 0.62 20.76
C ARG A 149 0.00 1.31 22.13
N ASP A 150 1.02 1.09 22.94
CA ASP A 150 1.08 1.65 24.29
C ASP A 150 1.24 3.18 24.24
N ARG A 151 2.09 3.71 23.35
CA ARG A 151 2.17 5.16 23.06
C ARG A 151 0.83 5.73 22.62
N VAL A 152 0.16 5.10 21.66
CA VAL A 152 -1.18 5.51 21.20
C VAL A 152 -2.16 5.55 22.37
N GLY A 153 -2.14 4.54 23.24
CA GLY A 153 -3.00 4.49 24.42
C GLY A 153 -2.73 5.61 25.43
N GLU A 154 -1.48 6.04 25.57
CA GLU A 154 -1.07 7.15 26.44
C GLU A 154 -1.48 8.51 25.87
N VAL A 155 -1.15 8.78 24.61
CA VAL A 155 -1.43 10.05 23.93
C VAL A 155 -2.94 10.31 23.88
N LEU A 156 -3.70 9.31 23.43
CA LEU A 156 -5.15 9.44 23.31
C LEU A 156 -5.88 9.28 24.65
N GLY A 157 -5.16 9.04 25.76
CA GLY A 157 -5.73 8.90 27.10
C GLY A 157 -6.65 7.69 27.29
N ILE A 158 -6.72 6.77 26.33
CA ILE A 158 -7.62 5.60 26.36
C ILE A 158 -7.23 4.64 27.48
N ASN A 159 -5.96 4.62 27.87
CA ASN A 159 -5.44 3.77 28.94
C ASN A 159 -5.61 4.38 30.35
N ALA A 160 -6.18 5.58 30.48
CA ALA A 160 -6.23 6.32 31.75
C ALA A 160 -6.94 5.53 32.87
N GLU A 161 -8.04 4.85 32.54
CA GLU A 161 -8.74 4.01 33.50
C GLU A 161 -7.91 2.80 33.94
N SER A 162 -7.29 2.09 33.01
CA SER A 162 -6.38 0.98 33.33
C SER A 162 -5.24 1.43 34.25
N ARG A 163 -4.65 2.62 34.00
CA ARG A 163 -3.60 3.20 34.84
C ARG A 163 -4.12 3.52 36.25
N ARG A 164 -5.32 4.09 36.38
CA ARG A 164 -5.96 4.36 37.68
C ARG A 164 -6.18 3.07 38.46
N ILE A 165 -6.80 2.06 37.86
CA ILE A 165 -7.06 0.78 38.52
C ILE A 165 -5.75 0.12 38.96
N ARG A 166 -4.70 0.18 38.14
CA ARG A 166 -3.37 -0.33 38.50
C ARG A 166 -2.75 0.40 39.70
N ALA A 167 -2.95 1.71 39.81
CA ALA A 167 -2.53 2.48 40.98
C ALA A 167 -3.30 2.03 42.24
N ASP A 168 -4.61 1.84 42.14
CA ASP A 168 -5.45 1.36 43.24
C ASP A 168 -5.03 -0.06 43.70
N ILE A 169 -4.68 -0.95 42.78
CA ILE A 169 -4.11 -2.28 43.10
C ILE A 169 -2.82 -2.11 43.91
N GLY A 170 -1.94 -1.19 43.49
CA GLY A 170 -0.69 -0.91 44.20
C GLY A 170 -0.91 -0.40 45.63
N VAL A 171 -1.95 0.41 45.86
CA VAL A 171 -2.35 0.85 47.21
C VAL A 171 -2.81 -0.34 48.04
N VAL A 172 -3.69 -1.19 47.51
CA VAL A 172 -4.19 -2.37 48.23
C VAL A 172 -3.08 -3.39 48.51
N ASP A 173 -2.16 -3.60 47.57
CA ASP A 173 -1.01 -4.47 47.78
C ASP A 173 -0.07 -3.92 48.85
N ALA A 174 0.13 -2.59 48.91
CA ALA A 174 0.89 -1.96 49.99
C ALA A 174 0.20 -2.13 51.36
N GLU A 175 -1.11 -1.91 51.45
CA GLU A 175 -1.88 -2.15 52.69
C GLU A 175 -1.80 -3.61 53.13
N LEU A 176 -1.85 -4.56 52.21
CA LEU A 176 -1.74 -6.00 52.51
C LEU A 176 -0.38 -6.42 53.10
N THR A 177 0.65 -5.58 53.00
CA THR A 177 1.96 -5.83 53.64
C THR A 177 1.97 -5.50 55.14
N ASP A 178 0.93 -4.86 55.67
CA ASP A 178 0.83 -4.55 57.09
C ASP A 178 0.51 -5.82 57.93
N ASP A 179 1.45 -6.20 58.79
CA ASP A 179 1.34 -7.35 59.69
C ASP A 179 0.29 -7.15 60.79
N THR A 180 -0.16 -5.91 61.05
CA THR A 180 -1.12 -5.57 62.11
C THR A 180 -2.58 -5.80 61.71
N LEU A 181 -2.86 -6.06 60.43
CA LEU A 181 -4.22 -6.27 59.90
C LEU A 181 -4.92 -7.48 60.53
N THR A 182 -6.19 -7.27 60.91
CA THR A 182 -7.06 -8.36 61.36
C THR A 182 -7.36 -9.35 60.22
N PRO A 183 -7.76 -10.60 60.54
CA PRO A 183 -8.15 -11.56 59.51
C PRO A 183 -9.31 -11.10 58.63
N HIS A 184 -10.23 -10.29 59.17
CA HIS A 184 -11.37 -9.77 58.41
C HIS A 184 -10.95 -8.67 57.44
N GLU A 185 -10.18 -7.67 57.87
CA GLU A 185 -9.64 -6.61 57.01
C GLU A 185 -8.78 -7.19 55.89
N ARG A 186 -7.93 -8.18 56.21
CA ARG A 186 -7.13 -8.89 55.20
C ARG A 186 -7.99 -9.64 54.19
N ARG A 187 -9.14 -10.19 54.61
CA ARG A 187 -10.09 -10.86 53.70
C ARG A 187 -10.75 -9.85 52.77
N ASP A 188 -11.14 -8.69 53.29
CA ASP A 188 -11.82 -7.65 52.52
C ASP A 188 -10.85 -7.01 51.51
N LEU A 189 -9.63 -6.69 51.91
CA LEU A 189 -8.58 -6.20 51.00
C LEU A 189 -8.25 -7.20 49.89
N ARG A 190 -8.22 -8.52 50.19
CA ARG A 190 -8.05 -9.56 49.16
C ARG A 190 -9.23 -9.62 48.20
N ALA A 191 -10.46 -9.38 48.67
CA ALA A 191 -11.63 -9.30 47.83
C ALA A 191 -11.56 -8.07 46.91
N THR A 192 -11.29 -6.89 47.48
CA THR A 192 -11.08 -5.65 46.71
C THR A 192 -9.98 -5.82 45.66
N ARG A 193 -8.85 -6.41 46.03
CA ARG A 193 -7.75 -6.68 45.07
C ARG A 193 -8.20 -7.55 43.91
N ARG A 194 -8.95 -8.63 44.17
CA ARG A 194 -9.49 -9.50 43.11
C ARG A 194 -10.42 -8.71 42.19
N ASP A 195 -11.33 -7.93 42.75
CA ASP A 195 -12.30 -7.16 41.97
C ASP A 195 -11.60 -6.08 41.14
N LEU A 196 -10.55 -5.44 41.66
CA LEU A 196 -9.69 -4.51 40.92
C LEU A 196 -8.92 -5.20 39.79
N TRP A 197 -8.40 -6.42 39.99
CA TRP A 197 -7.74 -7.17 38.92
C TRP A 197 -8.72 -7.59 37.82
N GLU A 198 -9.96 -7.92 38.17
CA GLU A 198 -11.03 -8.20 37.19
C GLU A 198 -11.39 -6.94 36.39
N ALA A 199 -11.56 -5.80 37.07
CA ALA A 199 -11.79 -4.51 36.42
C ALA A 199 -10.62 -4.09 35.52
N HIS A 200 -9.37 -4.29 35.97
CA HIS A 200 -8.17 -4.03 35.18
C HIS A 200 -8.13 -4.89 33.91
N ALA A 201 -8.41 -6.19 34.04
CA ALA A 201 -8.45 -7.10 32.90
C ALA A 201 -9.57 -6.77 31.90
N ALA A 202 -10.71 -6.24 32.37
CA ALA A 202 -11.77 -5.74 31.51
C ALA A 202 -11.33 -4.46 30.78
N SER A 203 -10.77 -3.48 31.51
CA SER A 203 -10.29 -2.22 30.93
C SER A 203 -9.19 -2.44 29.87
N LEU A 204 -8.20 -3.30 30.15
CA LEU A 204 -7.15 -3.66 29.18
C LEU A 204 -7.74 -4.13 27.86
N LYS A 205 -8.75 -5.01 27.91
CA LYS A 205 -9.40 -5.51 26.70
C LYS A 205 -9.99 -4.39 25.88
N GLU A 206 -10.61 -3.38 26.48
CA GLU A 206 -11.31 -2.33 25.73
C GLU A 206 -10.39 -1.37 24.97
N TRP A 207 -9.28 -0.95 25.58
CA TRP A 207 -8.39 0.03 24.94
C TRP A 207 -7.33 -0.62 24.05
N GLU A 208 -6.83 -1.81 24.40
CA GLU A 208 -5.72 -2.43 23.67
C GLU A 208 -6.07 -2.71 22.21
N TRP A 209 -7.28 -3.22 21.91
CA TRP A 209 -7.64 -3.48 20.51
C TRP A 209 -7.82 -2.20 19.70
N LYS A 210 -8.33 -1.11 20.33
CA LYS A 210 -8.48 0.20 19.69
C LYS A 210 -7.12 0.78 19.34
N ALA A 211 -6.23 0.84 20.34
CA ALA A 211 -4.89 1.35 20.17
C ALA A 211 -4.06 0.48 19.21
N ARG A 212 -4.20 -0.86 19.27
CA ARG A 212 -3.48 -1.77 18.35
C ARG A 212 -3.94 -1.58 16.92
N ARG A 213 -5.22 -1.35 16.68
CA ARG A 213 -5.76 -1.07 15.34
C ARG A 213 -5.16 0.20 14.76
N ILE A 214 -5.06 1.27 15.56
CA ILE A 214 -4.43 2.53 15.16
C ILE A 214 -2.95 2.26 14.88
N ALA A 215 -2.20 1.78 15.87
CA ALA A 215 -0.78 1.45 15.75
C ALA A 215 -0.48 0.65 14.48
N ARG A 216 -1.23 -0.43 14.22
CA ARG A 216 -1.04 -1.23 13.01
C ARG A 216 -1.33 -0.45 11.73
N THR A 217 -2.42 0.29 11.68
CA THR A 217 -2.83 1.03 10.47
C THR A 217 -1.79 2.10 10.12
N GLU A 218 -1.35 2.86 11.13
CA GLU A 218 -0.35 3.91 10.98
C GLU A 218 1.01 3.36 10.56
N SER A 219 1.51 2.38 11.31
CA SER A 219 2.83 1.81 11.06
C SER A 219 2.88 1.01 9.76
N GLN A 220 1.83 0.24 9.44
CA GLN A 220 1.80 -0.52 8.19
C GLN A 220 1.76 0.44 6.99
N GLY A 221 0.92 1.47 7.02
CA GLY A 221 0.83 2.46 5.94
C GLY A 221 2.18 3.12 5.69
N ALA A 222 2.85 3.57 6.75
CA ALA A 222 4.17 4.17 6.66
C ALA A 222 5.21 3.21 6.10
N VAL A 223 5.24 1.96 6.59
CA VAL A 223 6.20 0.96 6.12
C VAL A 223 6.01 0.64 4.64
N GLN A 224 4.78 0.40 4.18
CA GLN A 224 4.53 0.05 2.79
C GLN A 224 4.68 1.26 1.85
N GLY A 225 4.19 2.44 2.24
CA GLY A 225 4.36 3.68 1.49
C GLY A 225 5.83 4.07 1.34
N GLY A 226 6.61 4.00 2.42
CA GLY A 226 8.05 4.30 2.34
C GLY A 226 8.87 3.24 1.60
N ARG A 227 8.45 1.97 1.61
CA ARG A 227 9.06 0.94 0.74
C ARG A 227 8.78 1.22 -0.74
N LEU A 228 7.54 1.58 -1.07
CA LEU A 228 7.17 1.97 -2.43
C LEU A 228 7.99 3.17 -2.90
N ALA A 229 7.98 4.26 -2.13
CA ALA A 229 8.73 5.48 -2.48
C ALA A 229 10.24 5.25 -2.64
N ALA A 230 10.86 4.46 -1.75
CA ALA A 230 12.28 4.11 -1.88
C ALA A 230 12.56 3.30 -3.17
N MET A 231 11.70 2.34 -3.50
CA MET A 231 11.83 1.55 -4.73
C MET A 231 11.53 2.36 -5.99
N SER A 232 10.57 3.29 -5.96
CA SER A 232 10.31 4.21 -7.05
C SER A 232 11.52 5.12 -7.33
N ALA A 233 12.15 5.66 -6.28
CA ALA A 233 13.37 6.44 -6.43
C ALA A 233 14.53 5.60 -7.00
N MET A 234 14.66 4.34 -6.57
CA MET A 234 15.66 3.42 -7.10
C MET A 234 15.42 3.10 -8.59
N ALA A 235 14.16 2.82 -8.97
CA ALA A 235 13.79 2.56 -10.36
C ALA A 235 14.09 3.75 -11.28
N GLN A 236 13.77 4.97 -10.82
CA GLN A 236 14.08 6.20 -11.55
C GLN A 236 15.59 6.41 -11.71
N ALA A 237 16.37 6.12 -10.67
CA ALA A 237 17.82 6.28 -10.70
C ALA A 237 18.52 5.23 -11.57
N SER A 238 18.03 3.99 -11.61
CA SER A 238 18.63 2.93 -12.42
C SER A 238 18.17 2.96 -13.88
N GLY A 239 16.98 3.52 -14.16
CA GLY A 239 16.36 3.49 -15.48
C GLY A 239 15.75 2.13 -15.84
N ASP A 240 15.78 1.17 -14.92
CA ASP A 240 15.24 -0.16 -15.15
C ASP A 240 13.73 -0.21 -14.94
N ARG A 241 13.08 -1.15 -15.62
CA ARG A 241 11.66 -1.46 -15.38
C ARG A 241 11.51 -2.30 -14.13
N TRP A 242 10.86 -1.73 -13.12
CA TRP A 242 10.53 -2.39 -11.86
C TRP A 242 9.03 -2.62 -11.73
N TYR A 243 8.69 -3.69 -11.05
CA TYR A 243 7.32 -4.12 -10.77
C TYR A 243 7.14 -4.36 -9.28
N LYS A 244 5.90 -4.26 -8.83
CA LYS A 244 5.50 -4.55 -7.46
C LYS A 244 4.38 -5.58 -7.44
N ARG A 245 4.43 -6.47 -6.45
CA ARG A 245 3.46 -7.52 -6.20
C ARG A 245 2.77 -7.30 -4.87
N TRP A 246 1.46 -7.49 -4.84
CA TRP A 246 0.70 -7.58 -3.61
C TRP A 246 0.88 -8.96 -2.97
N VAL A 247 1.32 -8.99 -1.71
CA VAL A 247 1.51 -10.22 -0.93
C VAL A 247 0.60 -10.17 0.28
N ALA A 248 -0.40 -11.03 0.33
CA ALA A 248 -1.31 -11.14 1.46
C ALA A 248 -0.72 -11.99 2.60
N THR A 249 -1.18 -11.74 3.82
CA THR A 249 -0.91 -12.66 4.92
C THR A 249 -1.75 -13.92 4.74
N ASP A 250 -1.12 -15.10 4.74
CA ASP A 250 -1.82 -16.38 4.63
C ASP A 250 -2.36 -16.83 5.99
N ASP A 251 -3.53 -16.28 6.38
CA ASP A 251 -4.26 -16.75 7.55
C ASP A 251 -5.79 -16.61 7.39
N GLU A 252 -6.53 -16.85 8.46
CA GLU A 252 -8.01 -16.80 8.44
C GLU A 252 -8.56 -15.37 8.64
N ARG A 253 -7.70 -14.42 8.97
CA ARG A 253 -8.08 -13.04 9.31
C ARG A 253 -7.94 -12.11 8.11
N VAL A 254 -7.25 -12.53 7.05
CA VAL A 254 -7.17 -11.76 5.81
C VAL A 254 -8.51 -11.74 5.08
N ARG A 255 -8.89 -10.56 4.60
CA ARG A 255 -10.14 -10.36 3.85
C ARG A 255 -10.13 -11.15 2.55
N ALA A 256 -11.30 -11.54 2.05
CA ALA A 256 -11.41 -12.20 0.74
C ALA A 256 -10.85 -11.32 -0.39
N THR A 257 -11.17 -10.02 -0.39
CA THR A 257 -10.64 -9.01 -1.33
C THR A 257 -9.11 -8.97 -1.35
N HIS A 258 -8.46 -9.07 -0.18
CA HIS A 258 -7.00 -9.07 -0.06
C HIS A 258 -6.37 -10.41 -0.48
N ARG A 259 -7.05 -11.54 -0.23
CA ARG A 259 -6.62 -12.86 -0.71
C ARG A 259 -6.69 -12.94 -2.23
N VAL A 260 -7.70 -12.31 -2.82
CA VAL A 260 -7.81 -12.21 -4.28
C VAL A 260 -6.73 -11.30 -4.84
N ALA A 261 -6.48 -10.14 -4.23
CA ALA A 261 -5.38 -9.27 -4.62
C ALA A 261 -3.99 -9.93 -4.47
N ASP A 262 -3.85 -10.95 -3.61
CA ASP A 262 -2.61 -11.71 -3.46
C ASP A 262 -2.15 -12.29 -4.80
N GLY A 263 -0.92 -11.93 -5.18
CA GLY A 263 -0.34 -12.37 -6.46
C GLY A 263 -0.46 -11.40 -7.62
N GLN A 264 -1.26 -10.35 -7.49
CA GLN A 264 -1.37 -9.30 -8.49
C GLN A 264 -0.03 -8.55 -8.60
N VAL A 265 0.52 -8.46 -9.80
CA VAL A 265 1.76 -7.72 -10.13
C VAL A 265 1.44 -6.58 -11.07
N VAL A 266 1.91 -5.38 -10.73
CA VAL A 266 1.74 -4.15 -11.52
C VAL A 266 3.08 -3.44 -11.65
N PRO A 267 3.28 -2.54 -12.61
CA PRO A 267 4.47 -1.68 -12.64
C PRO A 267 4.64 -0.90 -11.33
N ILE A 268 5.85 -0.41 -11.06
CA ILE A 268 6.18 0.22 -9.76
C ILE A 268 5.23 1.37 -9.39
N ASP A 269 4.77 2.14 -10.38
CA ASP A 269 3.80 3.23 -10.29
C ASP A 269 2.34 2.79 -10.48
N GLY A 270 2.10 1.59 -11.02
CA GLY A 270 0.78 1.01 -11.22
C GLY A 270 -0.04 0.83 -9.93
N LEU A 271 -1.35 0.61 -10.06
CA LEU A 271 -2.26 0.44 -8.93
C LEU A 271 -2.83 -0.97 -8.86
N PHE A 272 -3.03 -1.47 -7.64
CA PHE A 272 -3.67 -2.75 -7.39
C PHE A 272 -5.18 -2.63 -7.31
N ARG A 273 -5.94 -3.58 -7.86
CA ARG A 273 -7.37 -3.76 -7.55
C ARG A 273 -7.52 -4.57 -6.26
N VAL A 274 -8.19 -4.00 -5.27
CA VAL A 274 -8.53 -4.67 -4.00
C VAL A 274 -10.01 -4.41 -3.69
N GLY A 275 -10.83 -5.45 -3.86
CA GLY A 275 -12.28 -5.28 -3.87
C GLY A 275 -12.70 -4.33 -5.01
N GLY A 276 -13.52 -3.33 -4.70
CA GLY A 276 -13.95 -2.31 -5.66
C GLY A 276 -12.98 -1.14 -5.86
N PHE A 277 -11.81 -1.14 -5.22
CA PHE A 277 -10.95 0.04 -5.11
C PHE A 277 -9.55 -0.17 -5.70
N MET A 278 -8.94 0.94 -6.14
CA MET A 278 -7.58 0.98 -6.67
C MET A 278 -6.62 1.51 -5.61
N LEU A 279 -5.64 0.70 -5.21
CA LEU A 279 -4.69 1.01 -4.14
C LEU A 279 -3.25 1.03 -4.65
N PRO A 280 -2.44 2.04 -4.30
CA PRO A 280 -1.03 2.07 -4.69
C PRO A 280 -0.18 1.06 -3.91
N HIS A 281 -0.58 0.74 -2.68
CA HIS A 281 0.09 -0.20 -1.79
C HIS A 281 -0.83 -0.66 -0.64
N PRO A 282 -0.47 -1.71 0.12
CA PRO A 282 -1.20 -2.11 1.31
C PRO A 282 -1.20 -1.04 2.39
N ALA A 283 -2.31 -0.91 3.12
CA ALA A 283 -2.53 0.13 4.13
C ALA A 283 -2.35 1.56 3.56
N ALA A 284 -2.64 1.76 2.28
CA ALA A 284 -2.66 3.08 1.67
C ALA A 284 -3.55 4.04 2.47
N PRO A 285 -3.17 5.33 2.60
CA PRO A 285 -3.88 6.29 3.46
C PRO A 285 -5.15 6.84 2.80
N ILE A 286 -5.85 6.04 1.99
CA ILE A 286 -7.10 6.45 1.34
C ILE A 286 -8.27 6.46 2.34
N THR A 287 -9.06 7.54 2.42
CA THR A 287 -10.23 7.56 3.31
C THR A 287 -11.55 7.10 2.69
N ILE A 288 -11.60 6.87 1.36
CA ILE A 288 -12.79 6.34 0.67
C ILE A 288 -13.04 4.85 0.93
N ALA A 289 -11.98 4.04 1.03
CA ALA A 289 -12.09 2.61 1.33
C ALA A 289 -11.32 2.22 2.61
N PRO A 290 -11.69 2.81 3.77
CA PRO A 290 -10.99 2.55 5.03
C PRO A 290 -11.15 1.10 5.46
N HIS A 291 -12.19 0.41 4.99
CA HIS A 291 -12.43 -0.99 5.29
C HIS A 291 -11.44 -1.94 4.62
N GLU A 292 -10.81 -1.56 3.51
CA GLU A 292 -9.73 -2.31 2.86
C GLU A 292 -8.37 -1.97 3.48
N THR A 293 -8.17 -0.75 4.00
CA THR A 293 -6.84 -0.29 4.43
C THR A 293 -6.58 -0.40 5.93
N ILE A 294 -7.61 -0.22 6.78
CA ILE A 294 -7.47 -0.30 8.25
C ILE A 294 -7.09 -1.71 8.68
N ASN A 295 -6.17 -1.83 9.64
CA ASN A 295 -5.70 -3.11 10.18
C ASN A 295 -5.12 -4.06 9.10
N CYS A 296 -4.80 -3.54 7.90
CA CYS A 296 -4.17 -4.29 6.84
C CYS A 296 -2.77 -4.74 7.25
N ARG A 297 -2.34 -5.89 6.73
CA ARG A 297 -1.05 -6.52 7.03
C ARG A 297 -0.44 -7.26 5.85
N CYS A 298 -1.01 -7.04 4.68
CA CYS A 298 -0.39 -7.37 3.41
C CYS A 298 0.86 -6.51 3.21
N THR A 299 1.78 -6.98 2.37
CA THR A 299 3.04 -6.30 2.09
C THR A 299 3.35 -6.29 0.59
N LEU A 300 4.24 -5.39 0.18
CA LEU A 300 4.79 -5.39 -1.18
C LEU A 300 5.99 -6.34 -1.30
N SER A 301 6.05 -7.04 -2.43
CA SER A 301 7.29 -7.59 -2.98
C SER A 301 7.63 -6.84 -4.27
N PHE A 302 8.90 -6.78 -4.63
CA PHE A 302 9.36 -6.08 -5.83
C PHE A 302 10.10 -7.06 -6.75
N TYR A 303 9.98 -6.83 -8.05
CA TYR A 303 10.66 -7.59 -9.10
C TYR A 303 11.29 -6.63 -10.09
N ASN A 304 12.50 -6.92 -10.55
CA ASN A 304 12.96 -6.40 -11.83
C ASN A 304 12.32 -7.21 -12.98
N HIS A 305 12.57 -6.82 -14.22
CA HIS A 305 12.00 -7.47 -15.39
C HIS A 305 12.27 -8.98 -15.43
N ASP A 306 13.53 -9.40 -15.23
CA ASP A 306 13.93 -10.80 -15.36
C ASP A 306 13.33 -11.67 -14.25
N GLN A 307 13.37 -11.18 -13.00
CA GLN A 307 12.74 -11.85 -11.86
C GLN A 307 11.24 -12.03 -12.05
N LEU A 308 10.58 -11.06 -12.70
CA LEU A 308 9.17 -11.17 -13.02
C LEU A 308 8.92 -12.24 -14.09
N GLN A 309 9.75 -12.30 -15.14
CA GLN A 309 9.64 -13.34 -16.16
C GLN A 309 9.79 -14.74 -15.54
N ASP A 310 10.79 -14.93 -14.68
CA ASP A 310 10.99 -16.19 -13.95
C ASP A 310 9.78 -16.54 -13.07
N ALA A 311 9.23 -15.55 -12.35
CA ALA A 311 8.08 -15.75 -11.48
C ALA A 311 6.81 -16.11 -12.26
N LEU A 312 6.61 -15.53 -13.44
CA LEU A 312 5.47 -15.81 -14.33
C LEU A 312 5.59 -17.17 -15.04
N GLN A 313 6.81 -17.61 -15.35
CA GLN A 313 7.07 -18.94 -15.94
C GLN A 313 7.11 -20.06 -14.89
N GLY A 314 7.24 -19.70 -13.62
CA GLY A 314 7.23 -20.62 -12.49
C GLY A 314 5.89 -21.32 -12.30
N LYS A 315 5.89 -22.35 -11.44
CA LYS A 315 4.70 -23.16 -11.11
C LYS A 315 3.50 -22.36 -10.60
N ASP A 316 3.77 -21.21 -9.97
CA ASP A 316 2.76 -20.36 -9.35
C ASP A 316 2.34 -19.21 -10.29
N GLY A 317 3.00 -19.09 -11.45
CA GLY A 317 2.70 -18.11 -12.48
C GLY A 317 1.44 -18.46 -13.28
N SER A 318 0.69 -17.44 -13.68
CA SER A 318 -0.51 -17.61 -14.48
C SER A 318 -0.73 -16.46 -15.45
N ILE A 319 -1.28 -16.79 -16.62
CA ILE A 319 -1.68 -15.80 -17.64
C ILE A 319 -3.09 -15.33 -17.26
N GLY A 320 -3.16 -14.29 -16.44
CA GLY A 320 -4.42 -13.59 -16.09
C GLY A 320 -5.42 -14.37 -15.23
N VAL A 321 -5.18 -15.65 -14.94
CA VAL A 321 -6.08 -16.42 -14.06
C VAL A 321 -5.90 -15.96 -12.62
N ILE A 322 -6.98 -15.49 -12.00
CA ILE A 322 -6.98 -15.06 -10.62
C ILE A 322 -6.90 -16.29 -9.70
N ARG A 323 -5.71 -16.52 -9.15
CA ARG A 323 -5.45 -17.55 -8.14
C ARG A 323 -4.81 -16.90 -6.92
N PRO A 324 -5.46 -16.92 -5.74
CA PRO A 324 -4.84 -16.46 -4.50
C PRO A 324 -3.46 -17.08 -4.29
N GLY A 325 -2.45 -16.26 -4.00
CA GLY A 325 -1.06 -16.68 -3.81
C GLY A 325 -0.26 -16.95 -5.09
N GLY A 326 -0.90 -16.98 -6.27
CA GLY A 326 -0.23 -17.10 -7.57
C GLY A 326 0.57 -15.84 -7.95
N VAL A 327 1.15 -15.81 -9.14
CA VAL A 327 1.79 -14.63 -9.74
C VAL A 327 1.10 -14.35 -11.07
N ARG A 328 0.62 -13.13 -11.26
CA ARG A 328 -0.01 -12.70 -12.52
C ARG A 328 0.14 -11.21 -12.72
N MET A 329 0.16 -10.79 -13.98
CA MET A 329 0.01 -9.38 -14.31
C MET A 329 -1.42 -8.94 -13.99
N GLY A 330 -1.56 -7.83 -13.28
CA GLY A 330 -2.81 -7.12 -13.07
C GLY A 330 -2.66 -5.63 -13.40
N PRO A 331 -3.57 -4.74 -12.94
CA PRO A 331 -4.72 -5.04 -12.09
C PRO A 331 -5.69 -6.07 -12.65
N ASP A 332 -6.34 -6.79 -11.73
CA ASP A 332 -7.30 -7.82 -12.11
C ASP A 332 -8.56 -7.19 -12.73
N ASP A 333 -9.15 -7.92 -13.69
CA ASP A 333 -10.45 -7.56 -14.24
C ASP A 333 -11.52 -7.55 -13.13
N PRO A 334 -12.40 -6.54 -13.10
CA PRO A 334 -13.36 -6.40 -12.02
C PRO A 334 -14.35 -7.55 -11.91
N ASP A 335 -14.90 -8.01 -13.03
CA ASP A 335 -15.95 -9.02 -13.04
C ASP A 335 -15.34 -10.38 -12.64
N ASP A 336 -14.16 -10.70 -13.16
CA ASP A 336 -13.43 -11.92 -12.80
C ASP A 336 -13.01 -11.92 -11.32
N ALA A 337 -12.52 -10.79 -10.81
CA ALA A 337 -12.12 -10.67 -9.42
C ALA A 337 -13.31 -10.80 -8.47
N ASP A 338 -14.46 -10.22 -8.80
CA ASP A 338 -15.66 -10.28 -7.95
C ASP A 338 -16.21 -11.71 -7.86
N VAL A 339 -16.16 -12.48 -8.97
CA VAL A 339 -16.47 -13.91 -8.98
C VAL A 339 -15.55 -14.68 -8.02
N VAL A 340 -14.24 -14.48 -8.11
CA VAL A 340 -13.29 -15.19 -7.24
C VAL A 340 -13.38 -14.72 -5.79
N ILE A 341 -13.68 -13.44 -5.53
CA ILE A 341 -13.94 -12.93 -4.18
C ILE A 341 -15.11 -13.68 -3.56
N ALA A 342 -16.21 -13.84 -4.30
CA ALA A 342 -17.37 -14.59 -3.83
C ALA A 342 -17.00 -16.04 -3.51
N GLU A 343 -16.20 -16.71 -4.35
CA GLU A 343 -15.72 -18.07 -4.08
C GLU A 343 -14.84 -18.17 -2.85
N VAL A 344 -13.87 -17.26 -2.71
CA VAL A 344 -12.91 -17.22 -1.60
C VAL A 344 -13.59 -16.85 -0.28
N ALA A 345 -14.67 -16.06 -0.35
CA ALA A 345 -15.47 -15.68 0.81
C ALA A 345 -16.45 -16.76 1.27
N ARG A 346 -16.76 -17.77 0.44
CA ARG A 346 -17.62 -18.88 0.87
C ARG A 346 -17.03 -19.51 2.14
N PRO A 347 -17.82 -19.71 3.20
CA PRO A 347 -17.33 -20.30 4.43
C PRO A 347 -16.87 -21.74 4.16
N GLY A 348 -15.56 -21.96 4.10
CA GLY A 348 -14.96 -23.30 4.17
C GLY A 348 -14.95 -23.85 5.59
N GLU A 349 -14.59 -25.13 5.76
CA GLU A 349 -14.35 -25.85 7.03
C GLU A 349 -13.16 -25.27 7.84
N ARG A 350 -13.15 -23.96 8.11
CA ARG A 350 -12.10 -23.32 8.92
C ARG A 350 -12.71 -22.77 10.20
N VAL A 351 -12.02 -23.01 11.31
CA VAL A 351 -12.49 -22.73 12.66
C VAL A 351 -12.45 -21.23 12.90
N ALA A 352 -13.54 -20.64 13.39
CA ALA A 352 -13.56 -19.21 13.73
C ALA A 352 -12.47 -18.88 14.78
N PRO A 353 -11.67 -17.81 14.58
CA PRO A 353 -10.65 -17.44 15.55
C PRO A 353 -11.28 -17.04 16.88
N ALA A 354 -10.67 -17.48 17.97
CA ALA A 354 -11.14 -17.18 19.31
C ALA A 354 -10.79 -15.73 19.70
N ARG A 355 -11.83 -14.86 19.71
CA ARG A 355 -11.97 -13.67 20.58
C ARG A 355 -11.29 -12.37 20.12
N GLY A 356 -12.11 -11.31 20.00
CA GLY A 356 -11.70 -9.90 20.18
C GLY A 356 -11.05 -9.23 18.96
N GLU A 357 -10.95 -9.93 17.85
CA GLU A 357 -10.46 -9.40 16.59
C GLU A 357 -11.46 -9.68 15.46
N ASP A 358 -12.74 -9.34 15.71
CA ASP A 358 -13.84 -9.65 14.79
C ASP A 358 -13.63 -8.99 13.41
N HIS A 359 -13.64 -9.88 12.41
CA HIS A 359 -13.83 -9.70 10.98
C HIS A 359 -12.95 -8.64 10.26
N GLY A 360 -12.06 -9.13 9.39
CA GLY A 360 -12.04 -8.58 8.04
C GLY A 360 -13.45 -8.74 7.48
N GLN A 361 -14.04 -7.65 6.98
CA GLN A 361 -15.47 -7.49 6.74
C GLN A 361 -16.19 -8.77 6.28
N SER A 362 -17.33 -9.06 6.90
CA SER A 362 -18.37 -9.84 6.23
C SER A 362 -18.69 -9.13 4.91
N LEU A 363 -18.67 -9.87 3.79
CA LEU A 363 -19.28 -9.38 2.57
C LEU A 363 -20.70 -8.87 2.90
N PRO A 364 -21.22 -7.83 2.20
CA PRO A 364 -22.65 -7.66 2.11
C PRO A 364 -23.23 -9.02 1.71
N ALA A 365 -24.16 -9.54 2.49
CA ALA A 365 -24.69 -10.88 2.29
C ALA A 365 -25.39 -10.96 0.92
N GLU A 366 -24.70 -11.44 -0.11
CA GLU A 366 -25.34 -11.98 -1.29
C GLU A 366 -25.64 -13.46 -1.02
N HIS A 367 -26.92 -13.74 -0.85
CA HIS A 367 -27.53 -15.06 -0.70
C HIS A 367 -27.34 -15.75 0.66
N ALA A 368 -27.89 -15.13 1.71
CA ALA A 368 -28.67 -15.93 2.66
C ALA A 368 -29.95 -16.37 1.92
N GLU A 369 -30.15 -17.67 1.73
CA GLU A 369 -31.49 -18.21 1.48
C GLU A 369 -32.42 -17.60 2.56
N PRO A 370 -33.59 -17.05 2.20
CA PRO A 370 -34.42 -16.34 3.16
C PRO A 370 -34.94 -17.34 4.18
N GLU A 371 -34.32 -17.37 5.37
CA GLU A 371 -35.04 -17.82 6.55
C GLU A 371 -36.15 -16.80 6.78
N ASP A 372 -37.40 -17.28 6.73
CA ASP A 372 -38.61 -16.55 7.08
C ASP A 372 -38.55 -16.10 8.56
N VAL A 373 -37.76 -15.07 8.81
CA VAL A 373 -37.81 -14.28 10.02
C VAL A 373 -38.64 -13.06 9.68
N ALA A 374 -39.87 -13.05 10.19
CA ALA A 374 -40.76 -11.91 10.10
C ALA A 374 -40.06 -10.65 10.65
N LEU A 375 -39.55 -9.82 9.75
CA LEU A 375 -39.14 -8.44 10.00
C LEU A 375 -40.39 -7.63 10.31
N THR A 376 -40.84 -7.67 11.56
CA THR A 376 -41.68 -6.61 12.10
C THR A 376 -40.77 -5.43 12.46
N ASP A 377 -40.50 -4.59 11.47
CA ASP A 377 -40.20 -3.18 11.70
C ASP A 377 -40.97 -2.33 10.68
N GLU A 378 -42.28 -2.57 10.61
CA GLU A 378 -43.23 -1.58 10.10
C GLU A 378 -43.32 -0.44 11.10
N ARG A 379 -42.45 0.56 10.93
CA ARG A 379 -42.86 1.94 11.17
C ARG A 379 -43.03 2.61 9.84
N GLU A 380 -44.13 2.25 9.17
CA GLU A 380 -44.69 3.08 8.10
C GLU A 380 -44.98 4.45 8.68
N ALA A 381 -44.33 5.48 8.16
CA ALA A 381 -44.77 6.85 8.41
C ALA A 381 -46.18 7.00 7.81
N PRO A 382 -47.17 7.50 8.56
CA PRO A 382 -48.50 7.69 8.01
C PRO A 382 -48.44 8.69 6.85
N LEU A 383 -49.06 8.32 5.73
CA LEU A 383 -49.21 9.22 4.59
C LEU A 383 -49.98 10.48 5.02
N PRO A 384 -49.58 11.66 4.54
CA PRO A 384 -50.26 12.91 4.87
C PRO A 384 -51.69 12.91 4.34
N ASP A 385 -52.60 13.58 5.06
CA ASP A 385 -53.95 13.85 4.59
C ASP A 385 -53.91 14.97 3.54
N LEU A 386 -54.21 14.62 2.28
CA LEU A 386 -54.12 15.50 1.13
C LEU A 386 -55.46 16.19 0.79
N THR A 387 -56.51 15.96 1.57
CA THR A 387 -57.88 16.40 1.24
C THR A 387 -58.07 17.92 1.25
N GLU A 388 -57.28 18.66 2.03
CA GLU A 388 -57.34 20.13 2.16
C GLU A 388 -56.15 20.89 1.51
N VAL A 389 -55.19 20.15 0.93
CA VAL A 389 -53.98 20.72 0.29
C VAL A 389 -54.34 21.32 -1.07
N SER A 390 -53.72 22.42 -1.51
CA SER A 390 -53.95 23.03 -2.85
C SER A 390 -53.19 22.32 -3.99
N SER A 391 -53.56 22.54 -5.26
CA SER A 391 -52.87 21.90 -6.40
C SER A 391 -51.38 22.27 -6.49
N ASP A 392 -51.01 23.51 -6.19
CA ASP A 392 -49.61 23.96 -6.18
C ASP A 392 -48.80 23.29 -5.04
N GLU A 393 -49.44 23.05 -3.90
CA GLU A 393 -48.83 22.34 -2.78
C GLU A 393 -48.70 20.83 -3.06
N LEU A 394 -49.60 20.23 -3.85
CA LEU A 394 -49.46 18.84 -4.29
C LEU A 394 -48.22 18.66 -5.18
N VAL A 395 -47.93 19.62 -6.07
CA VAL A 395 -46.70 19.60 -6.89
C VAL A 395 -45.46 19.68 -6.00
N ALA A 396 -45.47 20.55 -5.00
CA ALA A 396 -44.38 20.63 -4.02
C ALA A 396 -44.19 19.31 -3.22
N PHE A 397 -45.29 18.61 -2.90
CA PHE A 397 -45.23 17.28 -2.28
C PHE A 397 -44.66 16.21 -3.22
N MET A 398 -44.98 16.26 -4.52
CA MET A 398 -44.39 15.35 -5.52
C MET A 398 -42.89 15.58 -5.68
N ASP A 399 -42.46 16.84 -5.74
CA ASP A 399 -41.03 17.20 -5.78
C ASP A 399 -40.30 16.72 -4.52
N GLN A 400 -40.90 16.93 -3.34
CA GLN A 400 -40.33 16.45 -2.08
C GLN A 400 -40.25 14.91 -2.02
N ALA A 401 -41.26 14.20 -2.51
CA ALA A 401 -41.28 12.74 -2.57
C ALA A 401 -40.21 12.21 -3.54
N ASN A 402 -40.04 12.86 -4.69
CA ASN A 402 -39.04 12.50 -5.69
C ASN A 402 -37.60 12.76 -5.18
N ASP A 403 -37.38 13.92 -4.55
CA ASP A 403 -36.10 14.26 -3.90
C ASP A 403 -35.75 13.27 -2.76
N ALA A 404 -36.77 12.77 -2.06
CA ALA A 404 -36.63 11.78 -0.99
C ALA A 404 -36.58 10.32 -1.49
N ARG A 405 -36.86 10.08 -2.78
CA ARG A 405 -37.08 8.73 -3.37
C ARG A 405 -38.12 7.90 -2.60
N ASP A 406 -39.21 8.55 -2.18
CA ASP A 406 -40.35 7.93 -1.51
C ASP A 406 -41.46 7.63 -2.53
N ASP A 407 -41.32 6.50 -3.23
CA ASP A 407 -42.22 6.08 -4.31
C ASP A 407 -43.68 5.97 -3.84
N ARG A 408 -43.91 5.59 -2.58
CA ARG A 408 -45.26 5.43 -2.01
C ARG A 408 -45.93 6.78 -1.76
N LEU A 409 -45.19 7.75 -1.22
CA LEU A 409 -45.69 9.11 -1.07
C LEU A 409 -45.94 9.75 -2.43
N TYR A 410 -45.05 9.51 -3.41
CA TYR A 410 -45.21 10.01 -4.77
C TYR A 410 -46.48 9.47 -5.43
N GLU A 411 -46.68 8.15 -5.43
CA GLU A 411 -47.89 7.51 -5.98
C GLU A 411 -49.17 7.98 -5.26
N TRP A 412 -49.11 8.21 -3.94
CA TRP A 412 -50.23 8.71 -3.16
C TRP A 412 -50.63 10.14 -3.54
N VAL A 413 -49.65 11.04 -3.70
CA VAL A 413 -49.88 12.44 -4.08
C VAL A 413 -50.28 12.55 -5.55
N GLU A 414 -49.64 11.78 -6.43
CA GLU A 414 -49.96 11.72 -7.86
C GLU A 414 -51.39 11.23 -8.09
N ALA A 415 -51.87 10.24 -7.32
CA ALA A 415 -53.25 9.77 -7.40
C ALA A 415 -54.28 10.83 -6.94
N GLU A 416 -53.94 11.69 -5.98
CA GLU A 416 -54.76 12.85 -5.58
C GLU A 416 -54.76 13.92 -6.68
N TRP A 417 -53.60 14.23 -7.26
CA TRP A 417 -53.44 15.19 -8.34
C TRP A 417 -54.24 14.75 -9.59
N LEU A 418 -54.05 13.52 -10.06
CA LEU A 418 -54.76 12.94 -11.21
C LEU A 418 -56.28 12.85 -10.99
N ARG A 419 -56.72 12.68 -9.75
CA ARG A 419 -58.16 12.68 -9.42
C ARG A 419 -58.78 14.08 -9.48
N ARG A 420 -58.01 15.13 -9.17
CA ARG A 420 -58.48 16.53 -9.22
C ARG A 420 -58.40 17.09 -10.62
N GLU A 421 -57.29 16.82 -11.29
CA GLU A 421 -56.96 17.27 -12.65
C GLU A 421 -57.29 16.14 -13.64
N GLY A 422 -58.54 15.64 -13.58
CA GLY A 422 -59.04 14.67 -14.57
C GLY A 422 -58.86 15.20 -16.00
N PRO A 423 -58.75 14.32 -17.01
CA PRO A 423 -58.00 14.58 -18.23
C PRO A 423 -58.74 15.57 -19.15
N ASP A 424 -58.37 16.84 -19.07
CA ASP A 424 -58.56 17.79 -20.16
C ASP A 424 -57.18 18.06 -20.79
N ASP A 425 -56.96 17.42 -21.93
CA ASP A 425 -55.91 17.75 -22.88
C ASP A 425 -56.24 19.11 -23.51
N PRO A 426 -55.33 20.09 -23.44
CA PRO A 426 -54.99 20.80 -24.65
C PRO A 426 -53.48 21.03 -24.81
N GLU A 427 -52.92 20.34 -25.81
CA GLU A 427 -52.17 20.94 -26.94
C GLU A 427 -51.07 21.95 -26.53
N TRP A 428 -49.85 21.44 -26.31
CA TRP A 428 -48.66 22.28 -26.20
C TRP A 428 -48.22 22.78 -27.58
N ASP A 429 -48.44 24.07 -27.82
CA ASP A 429 -47.79 24.87 -28.87
C ASP A 429 -46.25 24.88 -28.66
N ASP A 430 -45.52 24.80 -29.78
CA ASP A 430 -44.04 24.84 -29.85
C ASP A 430 -43.44 26.07 -29.15
N PRO A 431 -42.30 25.95 -28.43
CA PRO A 431 -41.63 27.10 -27.83
C PRO A 431 -40.98 28.01 -28.89
N VAL A 432 -41.38 29.28 -28.84
CA VAL A 432 -40.85 30.44 -29.57
C VAL A 432 -39.37 30.69 -29.20
N GLU A 433 -38.55 30.95 -30.22
CA GLU A 433 -37.13 31.34 -30.09
C GLU A 433 -36.96 32.68 -29.33
N PRO A 434 -35.89 32.84 -28.51
CA PRO A 434 -35.64 34.08 -27.77
C PRO A 434 -35.06 35.21 -28.65
N ASP A 435 -35.60 36.41 -28.41
CA ASP A 435 -35.33 37.71 -29.03
C ASP A 435 -33.88 38.19 -28.78
N PRO A 436 -33.13 38.63 -29.81
CA PRO A 436 -31.71 38.98 -29.69
C PRO A 436 -31.38 40.37 -29.13
N ASP A 437 -32.33 41.17 -28.63
CA ASP A 437 -32.10 42.58 -28.27
C ASP A 437 -32.26 42.91 -26.77
N ASP A 438 -31.47 42.31 -25.87
CA ASP A 438 -31.34 42.79 -24.48
C ASP A 438 -29.87 43.10 -24.11
N PRO A 439 -29.48 44.38 -23.89
CA PRO A 439 -28.09 44.77 -23.65
C PRO A 439 -27.78 44.78 -22.15
N ILE A 440 -26.60 44.27 -21.76
CA ILE A 440 -26.08 44.41 -20.40
C ILE A 440 -24.78 45.23 -20.43
N ASP A 441 -24.82 46.31 -19.65
CA ASP A 441 -23.89 47.42 -19.53
C ASP A 441 -22.45 47.05 -19.12
N ASP A 442 -21.49 47.72 -19.75
CA ASP A 442 -20.07 47.76 -19.38
C ASP A 442 -19.85 48.62 -18.12
N VAL A 443 -19.19 48.06 -17.11
CA VAL A 443 -18.67 48.81 -15.96
C VAL A 443 -17.14 48.67 -15.94
N GLU A 444 -16.45 49.72 -16.38
CA GLU A 444 -15.02 49.94 -16.13
C GLU A 444 -14.77 50.14 -14.62
N LEU A 445 -13.76 49.48 -14.08
CA LEU A 445 -13.20 49.78 -12.76
C LEU A 445 -11.69 49.99 -12.88
N ASP A 446 -11.31 51.23 -12.59
CA ASP A 446 -9.98 51.81 -12.65
C ASP A 446 -8.94 51.09 -11.78
N ALA A 447 -7.73 50.98 -12.31
CA ALA A 447 -6.52 50.52 -11.63
C ALA A 447 -5.86 51.67 -10.86
N ASP A 448 -5.47 51.43 -9.61
CA ASP A 448 -4.57 52.29 -8.84
C ASP A 448 -3.23 51.57 -8.56
N PRO A 449 -2.10 52.32 -8.44
CA PRO A 449 -0.77 51.85 -8.81
C PRO A 449 0.05 51.23 -7.67
N ALA A 450 1.02 50.39 -8.04
CA ALA A 450 2.04 49.82 -7.17
C ALA A 450 3.09 50.86 -6.73
N PRO A 451 3.69 50.74 -5.54
CA PRO A 451 4.87 51.52 -5.17
C PRO A 451 6.17 50.77 -5.49
N ASP A 452 6.99 51.38 -6.34
CA ASP A 452 8.42 51.10 -6.47
C ASP A 452 9.19 51.77 -5.32
N LEU A 453 10.27 51.14 -4.83
CA LEU A 453 11.58 51.79 -4.58
C LEU A 453 12.67 50.75 -4.23
N GLU A 454 13.91 51.10 -4.59
CA GLU A 454 15.01 50.23 -5.01
C GLU A 454 15.94 49.62 -3.92
N ALA A 455 16.57 48.52 -4.32
CA ALA A 455 17.94 48.02 -4.12
C ALA A 455 18.92 48.65 -3.09
N ASP A 456 19.59 47.79 -2.31
CA ASP A 456 21.05 47.51 -2.38
C ASP A 456 21.47 46.47 -1.32
N THR A 457 22.13 45.38 -1.75
CA THR A 457 23.44 44.91 -1.25
C THR A 457 23.80 43.55 -1.85
N SER A 458 24.95 43.52 -2.54
CA SER A 458 25.53 42.37 -3.27
C SER A 458 26.19 41.31 -2.37
N PRO A 459 26.32 40.05 -2.85
CA PRO A 459 26.73 38.87 -2.08
C PRO A 459 28.25 38.64 -1.97
N GLU A 460 28.69 37.95 -0.92
CA GLU A 460 30.08 37.49 -0.72
C GLU A 460 30.40 36.18 -1.48
N PRO A 461 31.67 35.95 -1.91
CA PRO A 461 32.07 34.80 -2.72
C PRO A 461 32.49 33.56 -1.90
N LEU A 462 32.21 32.37 -2.44
CA LEU A 462 32.66 31.06 -1.93
C LEU A 462 34.13 30.77 -2.29
N PRO A 463 34.91 30.07 -1.45
CA PRO A 463 36.29 29.66 -1.75
C PRO A 463 36.42 28.37 -2.58
N ASP A 464 37.45 28.31 -3.44
CA ASP A 464 37.74 27.23 -4.41
C ASP A 464 38.10 25.86 -3.78
N PRO A 465 37.79 24.74 -4.46
CA PRO A 465 38.14 23.39 -4.03
C PRO A 465 39.65 23.06 -4.24
N PRO A 466 40.29 22.28 -3.34
CA PRO A 466 41.67 21.84 -3.51
C PRO A 466 41.83 20.75 -4.57
N LYS A 467 42.98 20.78 -5.26
CA LYS A 467 43.32 19.98 -6.46
C LYS A 467 43.30 18.45 -6.23
N PRO A 468 42.95 17.66 -7.26
CA PRO A 468 42.89 16.20 -7.17
C PRO A 468 44.27 15.56 -6.99
N TRP A 469 44.34 14.62 -6.05
CA TRP A 469 45.51 13.76 -5.83
C TRP A 469 45.51 12.61 -6.85
N ARG A 470 46.67 12.36 -7.47
CA ARG A 470 46.93 11.21 -8.34
C ARG A 470 47.55 10.07 -7.52
N PRO A 471 47.03 8.83 -7.62
CA PRO A 471 47.65 7.69 -6.97
C PRO A 471 48.97 7.28 -7.66
N PRO A 472 49.96 6.76 -6.90
CA PRO A 472 51.14 6.10 -7.47
C PRO A 472 50.78 4.70 -8.02
N GLU A 473 51.52 4.28 -9.04
CA GLU A 473 51.32 3.09 -9.88
C GLU A 473 51.07 1.79 -9.09
N ASP A 474 50.05 1.05 -9.52
CA ASP A 474 49.66 -0.26 -9.01
C ASP A 474 50.76 -1.30 -9.21
N THR A 475 51.17 -1.94 -8.13
CA THR A 475 51.63 -3.33 -8.18
C THR A 475 50.65 -4.17 -7.40
N TYR A 476 49.60 -4.64 -8.09
CA TYR A 476 48.71 -5.68 -7.59
C TYR A 476 48.99 -6.98 -8.34
N ASP A 477 48.98 -8.07 -7.58
CA ASP A 477 49.40 -9.43 -7.93
C ASP A 477 48.26 -10.17 -8.67
N ASP A 478 48.55 -10.59 -9.91
CA ASP A 478 47.65 -11.17 -10.94
C ASP A 478 47.15 -12.61 -10.65
N SER A 479 47.16 -13.08 -9.41
CA SER A 479 46.99 -14.51 -9.11
C SER A 479 45.63 -14.92 -8.49
N TRP A 480 44.64 -14.03 -8.45
CA TRP A 480 43.28 -14.34 -7.98
C TRP A 480 42.26 -14.26 -9.11
N PRO A 481 41.48 -15.33 -9.39
CA PRO A 481 40.43 -15.27 -10.41
C PRO A 481 39.28 -14.37 -9.94
N ASP A 482 38.86 -13.45 -10.80
CA ASP A 482 37.83 -12.45 -10.53
C ASP A 482 36.45 -13.12 -10.32
N PRO A 483 35.81 -12.98 -9.15
CA PRO A 483 34.45 -13.48 -8.92
C PRO A 483 33.36 -12.68 -9.66
N TRP A 484 33.73 -11.62 -10.39
CA TRP A 484 32.88 -10.78 -11.24
C TRP A 484 33.27 -10.81 -12.72
N ALA A 485 34.04 -11.82 -13.16
CA ALA A 485 34.11 -12.11 -14.58
C ALA A 485 32.70 -12.48 -15.05
N LEU A 486 31.99 -11.50 -15.61
CA LEU A 486 30.83 -11.75 -16.45
C LEU A 486 31.28 -12.78 -17.48
N ASP A 487 30.50 -13.86 -17.65
CA ASP A 487 30.63 -14.66 -18.85
C ASP A 487 30.62 -13.67 -20.03
N PRO A 488 31.58 -13.76 -20.97
CA PRO A 488 31.54 -12.89 -22.14
C PRO A 488 30.14 -12.99 -22.73
N VAL A 489 29.46 -11.86 -22.85
CA VAL A 489 28.17 -11.77 -23.53
C VAL A 489 28.37 -12.51 -24.85
N ASP A 490 27.59 -13.56 -25.05
CA ASP A 490 27.59 -14.29 -26.31
C ASP A 490 26.96 -13.36 -27.36
N ASP A 491 27.77 -12.44 -27.88
CA ASP A 491 27.43 -11.52 -28.97
C ASP A 491 27.31 -12.26 -30.31
N THR A 492 27.21 -13.60 -30.31
CA THR A 492 26.97 -14.34 -31.53
C THR A 492 25.56 -14.03 -32.02
N VAL A 493 25.52 -13.25 -33.10
CA VAL A 493 24.32 -13.07 -33.91
C VAL A 493 23.80 -14.47 -34.26
N PRO A 494 22.55 -14.81 -33.92
CA PRO A 494 22.01 -16.13 -34.22
C PRO A 494 22.12 -16.37 -35.73
N PRO A 495 22.53 -17.58 -36.15
CA PRO A 495 22.81 -17.85 -37.55
C PRO A 495 21.55 -17.62 -38.39
N THR A 496 21.72 -16.95 -39.52
CA THR A 496 20.70 -16.72 -40.55
C THR A 496 20.12 -18.04 -41.05
N ARG A 497 18.92 -18.02 -41.66
CA ARG A 497 18.31 -19.26 -42.19
C ARG A 497 19.21 -19.90 -43.24
N PHE A 498 19.92 -19.08 -44.02
CA PHE A 498 20.92 -19.53 -44.97
C PHE A 498 22.08 -20.24 -44.29
N GLU A 499 22.66 -19.69 -43.22
CA GLU A 499 23.77 -20.34 -42.48
C GLU A 499 23.33 -21.67 -41.84
N GLN A 500 22.07 -21.77 -41.39
CA GLN A 500 21.49 -23.01 -40.90
C GLN A 500 21.30 -24.05 -42.02
N ALA A 501 20.80 -23.62 -43.18
CA ALA A 501 20.63 -24.48 -44.37
C ALA A 501 21.99 -24.93 -44.95
N GLU A 502 22.99 -24.04 -44.94
CA GLU A 502 24.37 -24.33 -45.34
C GLU A 502 25.03 -25.34 -44.40
N THR A 503 24.79 -25.21 -43.09
CA THR A 503 25.26 -26.19 -42.10
C THR A 503 24.62 -27.56 -42.34
N ALA A 504 23.31 -27.62 -42.56
CA ALA A 504 22.61 -28.86 -42.88
C ALA A 504 23.11 -29.51 -44.19
N PHE A 505 23.44 -28.69 -45.20
CA PHE A 505 24.06 -29.15 -46.44
C PHE A 505 25.47 -29.73 -46.19
N ASN A 506 26.32 -28.99 -45.47
CA ASN A 506 27.68 -29.42 -45.15
C ASN A 506 27.71 -30.70 -44.29
N ASP A 507 26.79 -30.83 -43.34
CA ASP A 507 26.64 -32.03 -42.51
C ASP A 507 26.20 -33.24 -43.33
N ALA A 508 25.30 -33.07 -44.31
CA ALA A 508 24.89 -34.14 -45.21
C ALA A 508 26.07 -34.63 -46.09
N ILE A 509 26.88 -33.69 -46.60
CA ILE A 509 28.11 -34.02 -47.34
C ILE A 509 29.13 -34.74 -46.43
N ALA A 510 29.32 -34.27 -45.19
CA ALA A 510 30.23 -34.89 -44.22
C ALA A 510 29.77 -36.29 -43.78
N ALA A 511 28.45 -36.52 -43.72
CA ALA A 511 27.85 -37.82 -43.45
C ALA A 511 27.91 -38.79 -44.65
N GLY A 512 28.39 -38.34 -45.82
CA GLY A 512 28.55 -39.15 -47.02
C GLY A 512 27.25 -39.41 -47.78
N VAL A 513 26.26 -38.51 -47.67
CA VAL A 513 25.04 -38.57 -48.48
C VAL A 513 25.41 -38.30 -49.95
N ASP A 514 25.10 -39.25 -50.84
CA ASP A 514 25.40 -39.19 -52.29
C ASP A 514 24.14 -39.30 -53.18
N ASP A 515 22.96 -39.25 -52.58
CA ASP A 515 21.67 -39.23 -53.28
C ASP A 515 21.42 -37.86 -53.93
N ASP A 516 21.45 -37.83 -55.26
CA ASP A 516 21.27 -36.60 -56.05
C ASP A 516 19.95 -35.87 -55.71
N ASP A 517 18.86 -36.59 -55.40
CA ASP A 517 17.58 -35.98 -55.04
C ASP A 517 17.65 -35.25 -53.69
N THR A 518 18.31 -35.84 -52.70
CA THR A 518 18.52 -35.24 -51.37
C THR A 518 19.44 -34.02 -51.44
N ILE A 519 20.53 -34.10 -52.22
CA ILE A 519 21.46 -32.97 -52.43
C ILE A 519 20.73 -31.81 -53.13
N ASN A 520 19.94 -32.09 -54.16
CA ASN A 520 19.17 -31.05 -54.86
C ASN A 520 18.10 -30.41 -53.97
N GLN A 521 17.48 -31.15 -53.06
CA GLN A 521 16.54 -30.60 -52.06
C GLN A 521 17.22 -29.65 -51.07
N LEU A 522 18.42 -30.00 -50.59
CA LEU A 522 19.19 -29.15 -49.68
C LEU A 522 19.68 -27.87 -50.37
N ILE A 523 20.10 -27.95 -51.63
CA ILE A 523 20.45 -26.77 -52.44
C ILE A 523 19.22 -25.87 -52.63
N ALA A 524 18.06 -26.44 -52.96
CA ALA A 524 16.82 -25.67 -53.09
C ALA A 524 16.40 -25.01 -51.76
N ALA A 525 16.60 -25.69 -50.63
CA ALA A 525 16.34 -25.13 -49.31
C ALA A 525 17.30 -23.98 -48.96
N MET A 526 18.57 -24.06 -49.37
CA MET A 526 19.52 -22.94 -49.23
C MET A 526 19.12 -21.74 -50.09
N ASP A 527 18.69 -21.95 -51.34
CA ASP A 527 18.22 -20.87 -52.23
C ASP A 527 16.96 -20.19 -51.67
N GLU A 528 16.02 -20.97 -51.14
CA GLU A 528 14.80 -20.45 -50.48
C GLU A 528 15.13 -19.68 -49.19
N ALA A 529 16.06 -20.21 -48.38
CA ALA A 529 16.54 -19.54 -47.18
C ALA A 529 17.28 -18.22 -47.48
N ALA A 530 18.12 -18.19 -48.52
CA ALA A 530 18.78 -16.98 -48.99
C ALA A 530 17.77 -15.92 -49.45
N ALA A 531 16.72 -16.33 -50.17
CA ALA A 531 15.67 -15.42 -50.61
C ALA A 531 14.86 -14.85 -49.42
N ALA A 532 14.57 -15.68 -48.42
CA ALA A 532 13.88 -15.26 -47.20
C ALA A 532 14.72 -14.27 -46.37
N ASP A 533 16.01 -14.57 -46.16
CA ASP A 533 16.92 -13.69 -45.40
C ASP A 533 17.15 -12.37 -46.14
N ALA A 534 17.22 -12.38 -47.48
CA ALA A 534 17.29 -11.15 -48.29
C ALA A 534 16.00 -10.31 -48.18
N ALA A 535 14.82 -10.94 -48.12
CA ALA A 535 13.55 -10.25 -47.93
C ALA A 535 13.42 -9.65 -46.52
N ASP A 536 13.88 -10.35 -45.48
CA ASP A 536 13.92 -9.86 -44.11
C ASP A 536 14.92 -8.70 -43.96
N ALA A 537 16.09 -8.79 -44.60
CA ALA A 537 17.09 -7.73 -44.64
C ALA A 537 16.55 -6.46 -45.34
N GLU A 538 15.82 -6.64 -46.45
CA GLU A 538 15.18 -5.54 -47.17
C GLU A 538 14.06 -4.89 -46.33
N THR A 539 13.25 -5.71 -45.65
CA THR A 539 12.20 -5.22 -44.73
C THR A 539 12.81 -4.44 -43.57
N THR A 540 13.90 -4.95 -42.99
CA THR A 540 14.66 -4.29 -41.93
C THR A 540 15.28 -2.99 -42.41
N ARG A 541 15.85 -2.96 -43.62
CA ARG A 541 16.40 -1.75 -44.23
C ARG A 541 15.31 -0.68 -44.40
N LEU A 542 14.15 -1.05 -44.94
CA LEU A 542 13.03 -0.13 -45.12
C LEU A 542 12.50 0.39 -43.77
N ALA A 543 12.42 -0.45 -42.74
CA ALA A 543 12.03 -0.05 -41.39
C ALA A 543 13.05 0.89 -40.74
N ASN A 544 14.35 0.65 -40.96
CA ASN A 544 15.43 1.53 -40.49
C ASN A 544 15.39 2.89 -41.22
N GLU A 545 15.23 2.89 -42.55
CA GLU A 545 15.07 4.12 -43.32
C GLU A 545 13.82 4.91 -42.90
N GLN A 546 12.74 4.22 -42.52
CA GLN A 546 11.55 4.84 -41.98
C GLN A 546 11.82 5.46 -40.60
N SER A 547 12.49 4.73 -39.71
CA SER A 547 12.90 5.21 -38.38
C SER A 547 13.83 6.43 -38.47
N ASP A 548 14.82 6.39 -39.36
CA ASP A 548 15.76 7.50 -39.59
C ASP A 548 15.04 8.77 -40.04
N ARG A 549 13.99 8.64 -40.86
CA ARG A 549 13.17 9.78 -41.28
C ARG A 549 12.34 10.35 -40.13
N ILE A 550 11.82 9.49 -39.25
CA ILE A 550 11.09 9.92 -38.05
C ILE A 550 12.04 10.67 -37.12
N ILE A 551 13.23 10.12 -36.86
CA ILE A 551 14.26 10.75 -36.02
C ILE A 551 14.67 12.11 -36.59
N ALA A 552 14.89 12.21 -37.91
CA ALA A 552 15.25 13.47 -38.55
C ALA A 552 14.16 14.57 -38.40
N LEU A 553 12.88 14.19 -38.37
CA LEU A 553 11.78 15.12 -38.11
C LEU A 553 11.74 15.54 -36.64
N ILE A 554 11.96 14.60 -35.72
CA ILE A 554 12.05 14.87 -34.27
C ILE A 554 13.21 15.82 -33.96
N ASP A 555 14.39 15.59 -34.55
CA ASP A 555 15.55 16.48 -34.43
C ASP A 555 15.29 17.88 -35.02
N GLY A 556 14.33 17.97 -35.95
CA GLY A 556 13.82 19.21 -36.53
C GLY A 556 12.83 19.98 -35.64
N GLY A 557 12.46 19.42 -34.47
CA GLY A 557 11.54 20.01 -33.51
C GLY A 557 10.09 19.54 -33.64
N GLU A 558 9.79 18.55 -34.48
CA GLU A 558 8.46 17.96 -34.57
C GLU A 558 8.17 17.03 -33.39
N HIS A 559 6.93 17.00 -32.90
CA HIS A 559 6.52 16.07 -31.86
C HIS A 559 6.62 14.61 -32.36
N PRO A 560 7.09 13.63 -31.57
CA PRO A 560 7.30 12.24 -32.02
C PRO A 560 6.10 11.62 -32.74
N ASP A 561 4.88 11.83 -32.25
CA ASP A 561 3.65 11.31 -32.87
C ASP A 561 3.36 11.93 -34.24
N GLU A 562 3.69 13.20 -34.42
CA GLU A 562 3.46 13.94 -35.66
C GLU A 562 4.49 13.55 -36.71
N ALA A 563 5.75 13.40 -36.29
CA ALA A 563 6.81 12.83 -37.12
C ALA A 563 6.46 11.42 -37.64
N GLU A 564 5.95 10.55 -36.76
CA GLU A 564 5.49 9.21 -37.15
C GLU A 564 4.29 9.29 -38.12
N SER A 565 3.32 10.18 -37.88
CA SER A 565 2.17 10.41 -38.76
C SER A 565 2.59 10.87 -40.16
N ILE A 566 3.53 11.81 -40.25
CA ILE A 566 4.06 12.34 -41.50
C ILE A 566 4.75 11.25 -42.33
N VAL A 567 5.54 10.39 -41.68
CA VAL A 567 6.33 9.35 -42.38
C VAL A 567 5.49 8.14 -42.76
N THR A 568 4.59 7.68 -41.87
CA THR A 568 3.77 6.48 -42.08
C THR A 568 2.47 6.75 -42.83
N GLY A 569 2.00 8.00 -42.84
CA GLY A 569 0.68 8.38 -43.36
C GLY A 569 -0.49 7.93 -42.47
N VAL A 570 -0.22 7.35 -41.30
CA VAL A 570 -1.26 6.98 -40.32
C VAL A 570 -1.72 8.24 -39.59
N PRO A 571 -3.03 8.46 -39.39
CA PRO A 571 -3.50 9.63 -38.64
C PRO A 571 -2.90 9.68 -37.23
N VAL A 572 -2.39 10.85 -36.82
CA VAL A 572 -1.77 11.06 -35.49
C VAL A 572 -2.66 10.59 -34.33
N GLU A 573 -3.97 10.80 -34.43
CA GLU A 573 -4.92 10.36 -33.40
C GLU A 573 -4.96 8.84 -33.25
N ARG A 574 -4.76 8.09 -34.34
CA ARG A 574 -4.70 6.62 -34.30
C ARG A 574 -3.39 6.16 -33.65
N ILE A 575 -2.27 6.78 -33.99
CA ILE A 575 -0.96 6.49 -33.37
C ILE A 575 -1.04 6.69 -31.85
N ARG A 576 -1.59 7.82 -31.41
CA ARG A 576 -1.77 8.14 -29.98
C ARG A 576 -2.69 7.14 -29.27
N ARG A 577 -3.81 6.76 -29.88
CA ARG A 577 -4.72 5.74 -29.32
C ARG A 577 -4.06 4.38 -29.20
N ASP A 578 -3.39 3.92 -30.25
CA ASP A 578 -2.75 2.60 -30.29
C ASP A 578 -1.59 2.54 -29.27
N ARG A 579 -0.81 3.63 -29.16
CA ARG A 579 0.23 3.77 -28.14
C ARG A 579 -0.34 3.79 -26.73
N PHE A 580 -1.36 4.61 -26.47
CA PHE A 580 -2.03 4.63 -25.17
C PHE A 580 -2.61 3.26 -24.80
N ILE A 581 -3.20 2.53 -25.75
CA ILE A 581 -3.69 1.16 -25.48
C ILE A 581 -2.53 0.26 -25.06
N ALA A 582 -1.38 0.34 -25.74
CA ALA A 582 -0.21 -0.45 -25.40
C ALA A 582 0.36 -0.09 -24.02
N GLU A 583 0.51 1.20 -23.74
CA GLU A 583 0.95 1.74 -22.44
C GLU A 583 -0.03 1.36 -21.33
N ALA A 584 -1.32 1.66 -21.49
CA ALA A 584 -2.32 1.37 -20.47
C ALA A 584 -2.41 -0.14 -20.16
N ARG A 585 -2.20 -1.01 -21.16
CA ARG A 585 -2.12 -2.46 -20.94
C ARG A 585 -0.80 -2.88 -20.29
N ALA A 586 0.31 -2.22 -20.60
CA ALA A 586 1.59 -2.44 -19.91
C ALA A 586 1.52 -2.00 -18.44
N ASP A 587 0.78 -0.93 -18.17
CA ASP A 587 0.42 -0.43 -16.83
C ASP A 587 -0.63 -1.32 -16.14
N GLY A 588 -1.15 -2.30 -16.89
CA GLY A 588 -2.00 -3.36 -16.39
C GLY A 588 -3.49 -3.07 -16.41
N HIS A 589 -3.92 -1.95 -17.00
CA HIS A 589 -5.33 -1.63 -17.13
C HIS A 589 -6.05 -2.63 -18.05
N THR A 590 -7.25 -3.03 -17.62
CA THR A 590 -8.13 -3.91 -18.37
C THR A 590 -9.19 -3.10 -19.12
N GLY A 591 -9.57 -3.57 -20.31
CA GLY A 591 -10.59 -2.93 -21.14
C GLY A 591 -10.57 -3.46 -22.57
N ARG A 592 -11.77 -3.62 -23.16
CA ARG A 592 -11.95 -4.18 -24.52
C ARG A 592 -11.49 -3.23 -25.62
N GLY A 593 -11.36 -1.93 -25.32
CA GLY A 593 -10.94 -0.91 -26.26
C GLY A 593 -10.53 0.39 -25.59
N PHE A 594 -10.23 1.40 -26.43
CA PHE A 594 -9.71 2.69 -26.00
C PHE A 594 -10.53 3.36 -24.89
N ASP A 595 -11.85 3.46 -25.04
CA ASP A 595 -12.70 4.20 -24.09
C ASP A 595 -12.79 3.54 -22.70
N GLU A 596 -12.79 2.20 -22.64
CA GLU A 596 -12.76 1.44 -21.39
C GLU A 596 -11.40 1.58 -20.71
N LEU A 597 -10.30 1.49 -21.47
CA LEU A 597 -8.95 1.70 -20.95
C LEU A 597 -8.73 3.13 -20.46
N VAL A 598 -9.23 4.14 -21.18
CA VAL A 598 -9.22 5.54 -20.73
C VAL A 598 -10.00 5.68 -19.41
N ALA A 599 -11.13 5.01 -19.26
CA ALA A 599 -11.90 5.05 -18.01
C ALA A 599 -11.16 4.38 -16.85
N ALA A 600 -10.51 3.24 -17.10
CA ALA A 600 -9.72 2.52 -16.10
C ALA A 600 -8.49 3.33 -15.66
N ALA A 601 -7.70 3.83 -16.62
CA ALA A 601 -6.53 4.67 -16.35
C ALA A 601 -6.91 6.00 -15.69
N TRP A 602 -8.03 6.62 -16.10
CA TRP A 602 -8.53 7.83 -15.45
C TRP A 602 -8.90 7.60 -13.98
N ARG A 603 -9.62 6.53 -13.65
CA ARG A 603 -9.94 6.21 -12.24
C ARG A 603 -8.67 5.98 -11.41
N ALA A 604 -7.66 5.35 -12.01
CA ALA A 604 -6.37 5.16 -11.37
C ALA A 604 -5.65 6.49 -11.11
N ALA A 605 -5.59 7.37 -12.12
CA ALA A 605 -5.01 8.70 -11.98
C ALA A 605 -5.75 9.55 -10.92
N VAL A 606 -7.08 9.50 -10.92
CA VAL A 606 -7.90 10.19 -9.91
C VAL A 606 -7.66 9.65 -8.50
N ALA A 607 -7.40 8.36 -8.32
CA ALA A 607 -7.10 7.83 -6.98
C ALA A 607 -5.82 8.44 -6.39
N LEU A 608 -4.81 8.73 -7.22
CA LEU A 608 -3.60 9.43 -6.80
C LEU A 608 -3.85 10.93 -6.56
N ASP A 609 -4.57 11.58 -7.47
CA ASP A 609 -4.95 13.01 -7.36
C ASP A 609 -5.82 13.23 -6.11
N TYR A 610 -6.69 12.28 -5.80
CA TYR A 610 -7.51 12.22 -4.58
C TYR A 610 -6.64 12.15 -3.32
N LEU A 611 -5.64 11.26 -3.29
CA LEU A 611 -4.72 11.14 -2.16
C LEU A 611 -3.92 12.44 -1.94
N ALA A 612 -3.46 13.07 -3.02
CA ALA A 612 -2.74 14.33 -2.95
C ALA A 612 -3.64 15.45 -2.39
N ALA A 613 -4.87 15.56 -2.90
CA ALA A 613 -5.86 16.53 -2.44
C ALA A 613 -6.26 16.29 -0.97
N GLU A 614 -6.48 15.03 -0.60
CA GLU A 614 -6.83 14.63 0.77
C GLU A 614 -5.71 14.95 1.76
N ASN A 615 -4.46 14.72 1.40
CA ASN A 615 -3.31 15.08 2.22
C ASN A 615 -3.15 16.61 2.33
N ALA A 616 -3.29 17.33 1.20
CA ALA A 616 -3.16 18.80 1.19
C ALA A 616 -4.26 19.50 2.01
N THR A 617 -5.49 18.95 2.00
CA THR A 617 -6.66 19.48 2.72
C THR A 617 -6.87 18.81 4.08
N ARG A 618 -5.93 17.97 4.54
CA ARG A 618 -6.03 17.23 5.82
C ARG A 618 -7.37 16.48 5.99
N GLY A 619 -7.93 15.96 4.90
CA GLY A 619 -9.20 15.25 4.89
C GLY A 619 -10.46 16.12 4.87
N HIS A 620 -10.33 17.45 4.81
CA HIS A 620 -11.44 18.37 4.61
C HIS A 620 -11.79 18.47 3.12
N MET A 621 -12.31 17.40 2.52
CA MET A 621 -12.65 17.35 1.09
C MET A 621 -14.04 17.93 0.77
N VAL A 622 -15.02 17.68 1.63
CA VAL A 622 -16.42 18.10 1.42
C VAL A 622 -16.90 18.99 2.55
N LYS A 623 -17.84 19.90 2.27
CA LYS A 623 -18.47 20.75 3.29
C LYS A 623 -19.08 19.87 4.39
N SER A 624 -18.98 20.32 5.65
CA SER A 624 -19.42 19.54 6.83
C SER A 624 -20.83 18.96 6.71
N ARG A 625 -21.78 19.71 6.12
CA ARG A 625 -23.16 19.27 5.90
C ARG A 625 -23.34 18.08 4.94
N TYR A 626 -22.34 17.79 4.11
CA TYR A 626 -22.37 16.72 3.09
C TYR A 626 -21.44 15.55 3.40
N LYS A 627 -20.72 15.59 4.52
CA LYS A 627 -19.67 14.62 4.89
C LYS A 627 -20.17 13.17 5.02
N LEU A 628 -21.48 12.96 5.18
CA LEU A 628 -22.12 11.64 5.31
C LEU A 628 -22.98 11.24 4.11
N THR A 629 -23.18 12.13 3.13
CA THR A 629 -24.11 11.92 2.02
C THR A 629 -23.45 11.94 0.66
N VAL A 630 -22.27 12.54 0.54
CA VAL A 630 -21.52 12.63 -0.72
C VAL A 630 -20.17 11.96 -0.53
N ASP A 631 -19.83 11.04 -1.42
CA ASP A 631 -18.49 10.46 -1.46
C ASP A 631 -17.50 11.54 -1.95
N PRO A 632 -16.42 11.84 -1.20
CA PRO A 632 -15.38 12.74 -1.64
C PRO A 632 -14.81 12.45 -3.04
N PHE A 633 -14.79 11.20 -3.50
CA PHE A 633 -14.30 10.86 -4.84
C PHE A 633 -15.23 11.31 -5.96
N ASP A 634 -16.53 11.47 -5.68
CA ASP A 634 -17.50 11.96 -6.66
C ASP A 634 -17.16 13.37 -7.14
N LEU A 635 -16.37 14.14 -6.40
CA LEU A 635 -15.89 15.47 -6.80
C LEU A 635 -15.17 15.48 -8.15
N TRP A 636 -14.54 14.37 -8.57
CA TRP A 636 -13.87 14.27 -9.88
C TRP A 636 -14.81 13.81 -11.01
N THR A 637 -15.96 13.21 -10.67
CA THR A 637 -16.95 12.74 -11.65
C THR A 637 -18.00 13.80 -11.98
N LEU A 638 -18.36 14.62 -10.99
CA LEU A 638 -19.43 15.62 -11.09
C LEU A 638 -19.07 16.78 -12.04
N ASN A 639 -20.08 17.49 -12.54
CA ASN A 639 -19.83 18.74 -13.26
C ASN A 639 -19.28 19.82 -12.32
N GLU A 640 -18.63 20.86 -12.86
CA GLU A 640 -17.94 21.88 -12.04
C GLU A 640 -18.87 22.57 -11.05
N THR A 641 -20.07 22.94 -11.50
CA THR A 641 -21.07 23.62 -10.67
C THR A 641 -21.55 22.75 -9.50
N GLN A 642 -21.80 21.45 -9.75
CA GLN A 642 -22.19 20.48 -8.72
C GLN A 642 -21.02 20.17 -7.79
N ALA A 643 -19.82 20.00 -8.32
CA ALA A 643 -18.65 19.73 -7.51
C ALA A 643 -18.39 20.91 -6.54
N ARG A 644 -18.40 22.17 -7.00
CA ARG A 644 -18.27 23.36 -6.13
C ARG A 644 -19.38 23.51 -5.08
N LYS A 645 -20.58 22.95 -5.33
CA LYS A 645 -21.65 22.89 -4.32
C LYS A 645 -21.20 22.08 -3.10
N TYR A 646 -20.48 20.97 -3.32
CA TYR A 646 -20.09 19.99 -2.30
C TYR A 646 -18.66 20.20 -1.75
N MET A 647 -17.73 20.73 -2.55
CA MET A 647 -16.33 20.99 -2.17
C MET A 647 -16.21 21.85 -0.92
N SER A 648 -15.31 21.49 -0.01
CA SER A 648 -14.84 22.43 1.03
C SER A 648 -14.09 23.63 0.39
N GLU A 649 -13.85 24.69 1.17
CA GLU A 649 -13.01 25.80 0.70
C GLU A 649 -11.57 25.35 0.43
N GLU A 650 -11.05 24.39 1.21
CA GLU A 650 -9.69 23.87 1.08
C GLU A 650 -9.50 23.07 -0.21
N VAL A 651 -10.43 22.17 -0.55
CA VAL A 651 -10.31 21.39 -1.79
C VAL A 651 -10.62 22.25 -3.02
N ALA A 652 -11.49 23.26 -2.89
CA ALA A 652 -11.75 24.19 -3.98
C ALA A 652 -10.50 25.00 -4.31
N ALA A 653 -9.80 25.52 -3.30
CA ALA A 653 -8.50 26.17 -3.47
C ALA A 653 -7.46 25.21 -4.06
N TRP A 654 -7.40 23.97 -3.56
CA TRP A 654 -6.50 22.96 -4.10
C TRP A 654 -6.79 22.66 -5.58
N PHE A 655 -8.07 22.56 -5.99
CA PHE A 655 -8.45 22.39 -7.38
C PHE A 655 -8.23 23.63 -8.24
N ASP A 656 -8.32 24.84 -7.68
CA ASP A 656 -8.01 26.08 -8.40
C ASP A 656 -6.50 26.19 -8.67
N GLU A 657 -5.65 25.73 -7.73
CA GLU A 657 -4.19 25.71 -7.87
C GLU A 657 -3.69 24.54 -8.74
N ASN A 658 -4.23 23.34 -8.55
CA ASN A 658 -3.73 22.11 -9.18
C ASN A 658 -4.54 21.73 -10.42
N GLY A 659 -5.78 22.23 -10.57
CA GLY A 659 -6.71 21.81 -11.61
C GLY A 659 -7.42 20.50 -11.28
N ARG A 660 -8.66 20.33 -11.73
CA ARG A 660 -9.46 19.12 -11.51
C ARG A 660 -9.34 18.14 -12.68
N LEU A 661 -8.84 16.93 -12.43
CA LEU A 661 -8.63 15.91 -13.47
C LEU A 661 -9.94 15.22 -13.88
N THR A 662 -10.70 15.84 -14.78
CA THR A 662 -11.94 15.21 -15.31
C THR A 662 -11.62 14.12 -16.34
N LYS A 663 -12.54 13.17 -16.53
CA LYS A 663 -12.36 12.10 -17.54
C LYS A 663 -12.20 12.65 -18.96
N SER A 664 -12.93 13.72 -19.28
CA SER A 664 -12.85 14.41 -20.58
C SER A 664 -11.51 15.10 -20.76
N GLU A 665 -10.98 15.73 -19.71
CA GLU A 665 -9.65 16.35 -19.72
C GLU A 665 -8.55 15.29 -19.88
N PHE A 666 -8.65 14.19 -19.13
CA PHE A 666 -7.72 13.07 -19.23
C PHE A 666 -7.71 12.46 -20.63
N ARG A 667 -8.89 12.24 -21.22
CA ARG A 667 -9.01 11.82 -22.63
C ARG A 667 -8.34 12.81 -23.59
N ARG A 668 -8.55 14.12 -23.37
CA ARG A 668 -7.96 15.15 -24.23
C ARG A 668 -6.44 15.12 -24.16
N ARG A 669 -5.86 14.97 -22.96
CA ARG A 669 -4.41 14.87 -22.74
C ARG A 669 -3.78 13.72 -23.53
N ILE A 670 -4.42 12.55 -23.50
CA ILE A 670 -3.96 11.37 -24.27
C ILE A 670 -3.98 11.68 -25.77
N LEU A 671 -5.07 12.27 -26.27
CA LEU A 671 -5.22 12.58 -27.69
C LEU A 671 -4.35 13.76 -28.16
N SER A 672 -3.84 14.57 -27.24
CA SER A 672 -2.86 15.63 -27.52
C SER A 672 -1.40 15.17 -27.45
N GLY A 673 -1.13 13.91 -27.12
CA GLY A 673 0.23 13.33 -27.09
C GLY A 673 0.80 13.12 -25.69
N GLY A 674 0.00 13.30 -24.63
CA GLY A 674 0.39 12.95 -23.27
C GLY A 674 0.38 11.44 -23.05
N THR A 675 1.29 10.96 -22.21
CA THR A 675 1.41 9.55 -21.81
C THR A 675 0.39 9.19 -20.73
N ALA A 676 0.15 7.88 -20.52
CA ALA A 676 -0.64 7.43 -19.37
C ALA A 676 -0.02 7.88 -18.03
N SER A 677 1.32 7.96 -17.98
CA SER A 677 2.10 8.39 -16.82
C SER A 677 2.12 9.90 -16.56
N ASP A 678 1.83 10.75 -17.56
CA ASP A 678 1.54 12.18 -17.34
C ASP A 678 0.25 12.41 -16.54
N GLY A 679 -0.59 11.37 -16.45
CA GLY A 679 -1.73 11.33 -15.53
C GLY A 679 -1.37 10.92 -14.10
N TYR A 680 -0.30 10.13 -13.92
CA TYR A 680 0.17 9.60 -12.63
C TYR A 680 1.17 10.53 -11.94
N ASN A 681 2.00 11.22 -12.70
CA ASN A 681 2.93 12.23 -12.22
C ASN A 681 2.26 13.61 -12.30
N GLY A 682 1.87 14.15 -11.15
CA GLY A 682 1.36 15.51 -11.06
C GLY A 682 2.30 16.53 -11.70
N ARG A 683 1.90 17.04 -12.87
CA ARG A 683 1.92 18.47 -13.25
C ARG A 683 3.21 19.24 -12.95
N GLY A 684 4.24 18.97 -13.75
CA GLY A 684 5.47 19.78 -13.81
C GLY A 684 5.60 20.72 -15.01
N ASP A 685 4.94 20.47 -16.15
CA ASP A 685 5.49 20.97 -17.43
C ASP A 685 4.50 21.76 -18.34
N PHE A 686 3.54 22.49 -17.76
CA PHE A 686 2.60 23.32 -18.56
C PHE A 686 2.50 24.80 -18.15
N LEU A 687 3.50 25.30 -17.42
CA LEU A 687 3.81 26.73 -17.38
C LEU A 687 5.28 26.95 -17.74
N GLN A 688 5.64 26.62 -18.98
CA GLN A 688 6.70 27.27 -19.75
C GLN A 688 6.44 27.14 -21.25
#